data_AF-A0A5N5I6I0-F1
#
_entry.id   AF-A0A5N5I6I0-F1
#
_cell.length_a   1.000
_cell.length_b   1.000
_cell.length_c   1.000
_cell.angle_alpha   90.00
_cell.angle_beta   90.00
_cell.angle_gamma   90.00
#
_symmetry.space_group_name_H-M   'P 1'
#
loop_
_entity.id
_entity.type
_entity.pdbx_description
1 polymer ?
#
loop_
_entity_poly.entity_id
_entity_poly.type
_entity_poly.pdbx_seq_one_letter_code
_entity_poly.pdbx_strand_id
1 'polypeptide(L)'
;MTISEDEDESLAHFLESEVLSEVSEDKEEEEEDDEVTEEPKAKKMRLVDDTAEKDPQFQKSASSSGFVQSKSAIGCSSNSGNSPVRIETGIFSKIPPELFPHILKFLSSEDLFACSLVCRFLSHVASDESLWRRLYCMRWGHLPPSRKLRECPWKKLYIQRDEEDTVELVRNCTLEFKEYFIQMQAAKRSQAPLPSQVNDDIILDTTVADQVSIWKSRRGLTDKAEADHACSGEKCTYYQIGDVFVCENTGQVHVCDDNCREVVMDPTNELWVCTISGHCFDRLLSPEETESDAEQQQGAVTDEAEPFMGSGRFARAYMMGYNCVDEKELEDALRIRLGEEMADRLTRIAIVSSDRCKPKKCRQECKKSCPVVKTGKLCIEVTPASKIAFISEELCIGCGICVKKCPFEAIQIINLPKDLDKDTTHRYGPNTFKLHRLPVPRPGQVLGLVGTNGIGKSTALKVLAGKLKPNLGRFKNPPDWQEILTYFRGSELQNYFTRILEDNLKAIIKPQYVDHIPKAVQGNVGEVLNQKDERDMKEELCADLELNQVIERNVGDLSGGELQRFAIAVVAIQNAEIYMFDEPSSYLDVKQRLKAAQVVRSLLRANSYVIVVEHDLSVLDYLSDFICCLYGKPGAYGVVTLPFSVREGINIFLAGFVPTENLRFRDESLTFKVAETPQESAEEIETYARYRYPSMSKTQGNFRLRVVEGEFTDSQIIVMLGENGTGKTTFIRMLAGLLKPDSVENSDVEIPEFNVSYKPQKISPKFQSTVRHLLHSRIRDSYTHPQFMSDVMKPLLIEQLMDQEVVNLSGGELQRVALCLCLGKPADIYLIDEPSAYLDSEQRIVASKVIKRFILHAKKTAFVVEHDFIMATYLADRVIVYEGKPSIDCTANCPQSLLTGMNLFLSHLDITFRRDPTNYRPRINKLESTKDREQKAAGSYYYLDD
;
A
#
# COMPACT_ATOMS: atom_id res chain seq x y z
N MET A 1 33.57 -19.98 -29.24
CA MET A 1 33.75 -19.57 -30.64
C MET A 1 32.65 -18.58 -30.97
N THR A 2 33.11 -17.40 -31.33
CA THR A 2 32.42 -16.11 -31.35
C THR A 2 31.52 -15.98 -32.56
N ILE A 3 30.23 -15.76 -32.32
CA ILE A 3 29.39 -15.03 -33.27
C ILE A 3 29.86 -13.58 -33.17
N SER A 4 30.34 -13.02 -34.27
CA SER A 4 30.77 -11.63 -34.36
C SER A 4 29.60 -10.72 -34.02
N GLU A 5 29.81 -9.85 -33.02
CA GLU A 5 28.87 -8.79 -32.60
C GLU A 5 28.49 -7.84 -33.75
N ASP A 6 29.24 -7.87 -34.86
CA ASP A 6 29.04 -7.07 -36.07
C ASP A 6 27.78 -7.43 -36.88
N GLU A 7 27.27 -8.68 -36.81
CA GLU A 7 26.06 -9.06 -37.57
C GLU A 7 24.77 -8.57 -36.87
N ASP A 8 24.75 -8.54 -35.53
CA ASP A 8 23.64 -7.98 -34.74
C ASP A 8 23.62 -6.42 -34.82
N GLU A 9 24.76 -5.77 -35.05
CA GLU A 9 24.84 -4.33 -35.33
C GLU A 9 24.25 -3.97 -36.70
N SER A 10 24.44 -4.81 -37.72
CA SER A 10 23.88 -4.59 -39.07
C SER A 10 22.33 -4.66 -39.09
N LEU A 11 21.75 -5.50 -38.22
CA LEU A 11 20.30 -5.70 -38.10
C LEU A 11 19.58 -4.60 -37.30
N ALA A 12 20.25 -4.00 -36.31
CA ALA A 12 19.78 -2.78 -35.68
C ALA A 12 19.76 -1.61 -36.68
N HIS A 13 20.70 -1.60 -37.62
CA HIS A 13 20.76 -0.65 -38.73
C HIS A 13 19.66 -0.90 -39.78
N PHE A 14 19.24 -2.15 -39.97
CA PHE A 14 18.17 -2.55 -40.91
C PHE A 14 16.78 -2.03 -40.47
N LEU A 15 16.52 -1.97 -39.16
CA LEU A 15 15.30 -1.37 -38.59
C LEU A 15 15.23 0.17 -38.76
N GLU A 16 16.33 0.81 -39.16
CA GLU A 16 16.36 2.23 -39.52
C GLU A 16 16.29 2.45 -41.04
N SER A 17 16.66 1.47 -41.87
CA SER A 17 16.70 1.65 -43.34
C SER A 17 15.36 1.42 -44.05
N GLU A 18 14.49 0.54 -43.57
CA GLU A 18 13.21 0.24 -44.26
C GLU A 18 12.10 1.28 -44.03
N VAL A 19 12.27 2.21 -43.09
CA VAL A 19 11.25 3.26 -42.81
C VAL A 19 11.49 4.54 -43.63
N LEU A 20 12.61 4.63 -44.35
CA LEU A 20 12.90 5.76 -45.25
C LEU A 20 12.54 5.48 -46.72
N SER A 21 12.15 4.25 -47.09
CA SER A 21 11.84 3.87 -48.47
C SER A 21 10.35 3.90 -48.84
N GLU A 22 9.43 4.16 -47.90
CA GLU A 22 7.98 4.21 -48.19
C GLU A 22 7.41 5.63 -48.36
N VAL A 23 8.26 6.63 -48.57
CA VAL A 23 7.80 8.00 -48.90
C VAL A 23 8.57 8.54 -50.10
N SER A 24 8.41 7.92 -51.26
CA SER A 24 8.78 8.56 -52.53
C SER A 24 8.16 7.89 -53.74
N GLU A 25 6.84 7.95 -53.90
CA GLU A 25 6.19 7.91 -55.22
C GLU A 25 5.02 8.89 -55.20
N ASP A 26 5.29 10.15 -55.58
CA ASP A 26 4.45 10.90 -56.53
C ASP A 26 4.92 12.36 -56.70
N LYS A 27 5.17 12.69 -57.98
CA LYS A 27 5.16 14.00 -58.65
C LYS A 27 6.41 14.91 -58.61
N GLU A 28 7.16 14.75 -59.70
CA GLU A 28 7.69 15.78 -60.61
C GLU A 28 7.17 17.22 -60.39
N GLU A 29 8.09 18.19 -60.27
CA GLU A 29 8.26 19.33 -61.20
C GLU A 29 9.41 20.25 -60.72
N GLU A 30 10.37 20.42 -61.64
CA GLU A 30 11.33 21.50 -61.99
C GLU A 30 11.75 22.64 -61.04
N GLU A 31 12.95 23.18 -61.37
CA GLU A 31 13.57 24.46 -61.01
C GLU A 31 14.18 24.58 -59.60
N GLU A 32 15.33 25.20 -59.33
CA GLU A 32 16.52 25.69 -60.05
C GLU A 32 17.52 26.12 -58.93
N ASP A 33 18.79 26.34 -59.28
CA ASP A 33 19.88 26.72 -58.37
C ASP A 33 19.70 28.12 -57.71
N ASP A 34 20.22 28.31 -56.49
CA ASP A 34 21.30 29.29 -56.19
C ASP A 34 21.44 29.72 -54.71
N GLU A 35 22.66 29.52 -54.22
CA GLU A 35 23.56 30.46 -53.50
C GLU A 35 23.10 31.43 -52.37
N VAL A 36 23.81 31.28 -51.24
CA VAL A 36 24.63 32.33 -50.56
C VAL A 36 23.97 33.33 -49.57
N THR A 37 24.20 33.01 -48.28
CA THR A 37 24.70 33.83 -47.15
C THR A 37 23.97 35.06 -46.57
N GLU A 38 24.18 35.18 -45.25
CA GLU A 38 24.26 36.39 -44.39
C GLU A 38 23.02 36.84 -43.57
N GLU A 39 23.16 36.71 -42.23
CA GLU A 39 22.58 37.59 -41.20
C GLU A 39 23.15 39.05 -41.33
N PRO A 40 22.81 40.11 -40.54
CA PRO A 40 21.96 40.20 -39.33
C PRO A 40 21.12 41.52 -39.11
N LYS A 41 20.36 41.54 -38.00
CA LYS A 41 20.02 42.67 -37.07
C LYS A 41 19.10 43.86 -37.46
N ALA A 42 17.90 43.85 -36.83
CA ALA A 42 17.28 44.85 -35.93
C ALA A 42 17.11 46.35 -36.30
N LYS A 43 15.85 46.87 -36.26
CA LYS A 43 15.38 48.00 -35.39
C LYS A 43 13.92 48.49 -35.67
N LYS A 44 13.16 48.61 -34.57
CA LYS A 44 12.26 49.71 -34.10
C LYS A 44 11.00 50.20 -34.86
N MET A 45 9.89 50.13 -34.11
CA MET A 45 8.90 51.18 -33.69
C MET A 45 8.14 52.04 -34.72
N ARG A 46 6.80 52.06 -34.57
CA ARG A 46 5.91 53.21 -34.20
C ARG A 46 4.44 52.70 -34.14
N LEU A 47 3.74 52.77 -33.00
CA LEU A 47 2.94 53.89 -32.45
C LEU A 47 1.77 54.35 -33.35
N VAL A 48 0.53 54.11 -32.88
CA VAL A 48 -0.61 55.06 -32.95
C VAL A 48 -1.45 54.89 -31.68
N ASP A 49 -1.80 56.03 -31.08
CA ASP A 49 -2.55 56.26 -29.85
C ASP A 49 -4.09 56.15 -30.00
N ASP A 50 -4.72 56.03 -28.83
CA ASP A 50 -5.84 56.86 -28.34
C ASP A 50 -7.29 56.33 -28.18
N THR A 51 -7.80 56.66 -26.98
CA THR A 51 -9.20 56.93 -26.54
C THR A 51 -10.07 55.84 -25.85
N ALA A 52 -10.00 55.87 -24.50
CA ALA A 52 -11.03 56.23 -23.51
C ALA A 52 -12.52 55.79 -23.60
N GLU A 53 -12.97 55.26 -22.45
CA GLU A 53 -14.24 55.48 -21.72
C GLU A 53 -15.55 54.69 -21.99
N LYS A 54 -16.05 54.11 -20.87
CA LYS A 54 -17.44 54.00 -20.34
C LYS A 54 -18.31 52.74 -20.59
N ASP A 55 -18.64 52.10 -19.46
CA ASP A 55 -19.85 51.32 -19.11
C ASP A 55 -21.17 52.02 -19.53
N PRO A 56 -22.29 51.31 -19.79
CA PRO A 56 -23.16 50.83 -18.68
C PRO A 56 -24.01 49.55 -18.91
N GLN A 57 -24.54 49.03 -17.80
CA GLN A 57 -25.62 48.03 -17.70
C GLN A 57 -26.95 48.51 -18.33
N PHE A 58 -27.75 47.61 -18.95
CA PHE A 58 -29.12 47.20 -18.51
C PHE A 58 -29.91 46.40 -19.60
N GLN A 59 -30.52 45.30 -19.14
CA GLN A 59 -31.87 44.76 -19.46
C GLN A 59 -32.30 44.13 -20.82
N LYS A 60 -32.66 42.83 -20.69
CA LYS A 60 -33.96 42.15 -20.99
C LYS A 60 -34.62 42.20 -22.38
N SER A 61 -34.85 41.01 -22.95
CA SER A 61 -36.16 40.39 -23.31
C SER A 61 -35.86 39.07 -24.05
N ALA A 62 -36.33 37.86 -23.73
CA ALA A 62 -37.63 37.29 -23.32
C ALA A 62 -38.67 37.15 -24.46
N SER A 63 -38.91 35.91 -24.90
CA SER A 63 -40.20 35.32 -25.30
C SER A 63 -39.97 33.85 -25.72
N SER A 64 -40.87 32.87 -25.63
CA SER A 64 -41.98 32.50 -24.73
C SER A 64 -42.74 31.34 -25.40
N SER A 65 -43.20 30.36 -24.63
CA SER A 65 -44.50 29.65 -24.76
C SER A 65 -44.52 28.61 -23.63
N GLY A 66 -45.43 28.60 -22.65
CA GLY A 66 -46.90 28.69 -22.64
C GLY A 66 -47.38 27.32 -22.15
N PHE A 67 -48.23 27.08 -21.14
CA PHE A 67 -49.43 27.73 -20.59
C PHE A 67 -49.60 27.16 -19.13
N VAL A 68 -49.93 27.89 -18.04
CA VAL A 68 -51.22 28.54 -17.64
C VAL A 68 -52.28 27.49 -17.23
N GLN A 69 -52.98 27.47 -16.07
CA GLN A 69 -53.67 28.47 -15.23
C GLN A 69 -54.01 27.80 -13.85
N SER A 70 -53.82 28.42 -12.65
CA SER A 70 -54.67 29.40 -11.92
C SER A 70 -55.81 28.76 -11.08
N LYS A 71 -56.24 29.17 -9.87
CA LYS A 71 -56.47 30.52 -9.27
C LYS A 71 -56.87 30.34 -7.76
N SER A 72 -56.29 31.08 -6.79
CA SER A 72 -56.81 32.28 -6.05
C SER A 72 -57.88 32.04 -4.96
N ALA A 73 -57.97 32.68 -3.79
CA ALA A 73 -57.20 33.70 -3.06
C ALA A 73 -57.86 33.99 -1.66
N ILE A 74 -57.17 34.80 -0.84
CA ILE A 74 -57.62 35.69 0.28
C ILE A 74 -57.62 35.15 1.72
N GLY A 75 -56.90 35.87 2.61
CA GLY A 75 -57.23 35.98 4.04
C GLY A 75 -56.02 36.08 4.99
N CYS A 76 -55.76 37.26 5.54
CA CYS A 76 -54.73 37.56 6.54
C CYS A 76 -55.20 37.14 7.95
N SER A 77 -54.36 36.54 8.81
CA SER A 77 -54.23 36.83 10.27
C SER A 77 -53.40 35.77 11.04
N SER A 78 -52.52 36.29 11.90
CA SER A 78 -51.98 35.75 13.17
C SER A 78 -52.22 34.27 13.54
N ASN A 79 -51.15 33.48 13.70
CA ASN A 79 -50.75 32.96 15.01
C ASN A 79 -49.48 32.10 14.95
N SER A 80 -48.68 32.27 16.00
CA SER A 80 -47.51 31.50 16.43
C SER A 80 -47.73 30.00 16.55
N GLY A 81 -46.74 29.19 16.16
CA GLY A 81 -46.56 27.82 16.68
C GLY A 81 -45.99 26.80 15.69
N ASN A 82 -44.70 26.48 15.84
CA ASN A 82 -43.95 25.35 15.27
C ASN A 82 -43.78 25.24 13.73
N SER A 83 -42.74 25.90 13.22
CA SER A 83 -42.07 25.50 11.97
C SER A 83 -41.18 24.28 12.20
N PRO A 84 -41.15 23.27 11.31
CA PRO A 84 -40.15 22.21 11.36
C PRO A 84 -38.78 22.80 11.02
N VAL A 85 -37.81 22.62 11.90
CA VAL A 85 -36.45 23.15 11.73
C VAL A 85 -35.79 22.47 10.54
N ARG A 86 -35.32 23.28 9.56
CA ARG A 86 -34.64 22.78 8.35
C ARG A 86 -33.22 22.31 8.67
N ILE A 87 -32.72 21.34 7.91
CA ILE A 87 -31.33 20.86 7.96
C ILE A 87 -30.42 21.96 7.43
N GLU A 88 -29.75 22.71 8.31
CA GLU A 88 -29.04 23.93 7.92
C GLU A 88 -27.59 23.70 7.44
N THR A 89 -26.94 22.57 7.73
CA THR A 89 -25.60 22.25 7.18
C THR A 89 -25.33 20.73 7.04
N GLY A 90 -24.46 20.34 6.10
CA GLY A 90 -23.93 18.97 5.93
C GLY A 90 -24.51 18.16 4.75
N ILE A 91 -23.97 16.96 4.50
CA ILE A 91 -24.37 16.04 3.40
C ILE A 91 -25.87 15.68 3.46
N PHE A 92 -26.45 15.67 4.66
CA PHE A 92 -27.87 15.38 4.90
C PHE A 92 -28.83 16.47 4.38
N SER A 93 -28.36 17.69 4.10
CA SER A 93 -29.16 18.74 3.47
C SER A 93 -29.54 18.43 2.01
N LYS A 94 -28.84 17.48 1.38
CA LYS A 94 -29.08 17.04 0.00
C LYS A 94 -30.12 15.92 -0.12
N ILE A 95 -30.56 15.34 1.02
CA ILE A 95 -31.49 14.21 1.02
C ILE A 95 -32.92 14.73 1.23
N PRO A 96 -33.89 14.37 0.37
CA PRO A 96 -35.29 14.70 0.57
C PRO A 96 -35.82 14.18 1.93
N PRO A 97 -36.59 14.99 2.70
CA PRO A 97 -37.11 14.61 4.02
C PRO A 97 -37.98 13.34 3.99
N GLU A 98 -38.60 13.04 2.85
CA GLU A 98 -39.45 11.87 2.63
C GLU A 98 -38.67 10.54 2.58
N LEU A 99 -37.38 10.58 2.26
CA LEU A 99 -36.53 9.38 2.17
C LEU A 99 -35.91 8.97 3.50
N PHE A 100 -35.88 9.86 4.49
CA PHE A 100 -35.29 9.58 5.80
C PHE A 100 -35.94 8.40 6.54
N PRO A 101 -37.28 8.27 6.61
CA PRO A 101 -37.90 7.12 7.27
C PRO A 101 -37.57 5.78 6.60
N HIS A 102 -37.33 5.77 5.28
CA HIS A 102 -36.93 4.59 4.54
C HIS A 102 -35.46 4.21 4.77
N ILE A 103 -34.57 5.20 4.89
CA ILE A 103 -33.16 4.99 5.22
C ILE A 103 -33.01 4.49 6.66
N LEU A 104 -33.70 5.14 7.61
CA LEU A 104 -33.62 4.81 9.04
C LEU A 104 -34.23 3.45 9.37
N LYS A 105 -35.11 2.89 8.51
CA LYS A 105 -35.64 1.53 8.65
C LYS A 105 -34.56 0.44 8.57
N PHE A 106 -33.45 0.68 7.87
CA PHE A 106 -32.38 -0.30 7.68
C PHE A 106 -31.34 -0.32 8.81
N LEU A 107 -31.40 0.62 9.73
CA LEU A 107 -30.48 0.71 10.87
C LEU A 107 -31.03 -0.05 12.08
N SER A 108 -30.14 -0.71 12.84
CA SER A 108 -30.52 -1.36 14.10
C SER A 108 -30.86 -0.32 15.18
N SER A 109 -31.54 -0.75 16.25
CA SER A 109 -31.82 0.14 17.39
C SER A 109 -30.56 0.69 18.06
N GLU A 110 -29.48 -0.11 18.14
CA GLU A 110 -28.17 0.32 18.64
C GLU A 110 -27.50 1.34 17.71
N ASP A 111 -27.54 1.12 16.38
CA ASP A 111 -26.96 2.04 15.39
C ASP A 111 -27.70 3.39 15.37
N LEU A 112 -29.03 3.37 15.50
CA LEU A 112 -29.85 4.59 15.61
C LEU A 112 -29.51 5.38 16.88
N PHE A 113 -29.26 4.69 18.00
CA PHE A 113 -28.85 5.34 19.24
C PHE A 113 -27.43 5.93 19.12
N ALA A 114 -26.48 5.20 18.55
CA ALA A 114 -25.13 5.69 18.29
C ALA A 114 -25.14 6.91 17.35
N CYS A 115 -25.91 6.87 16.26
CA CYS A 115 -26.08 8.01 15.36
C CYS A 115 -26.69 9.25 16.04
N SER A 116 -27.56 9.05 17.04
CA SER A 116 -28.16 10.15 17.81
C SER A 116 -27.16 10.88 18.71
N LEU A 117 -26.03 10.25 19.06
CA LEU A 117 -24.95 10.85 19.85
C LEU A 117 -23.99 11.68 19.00
N VAL A 118 -24.01 11.51 17.68
CA VAL A 118 -23.03 12.14 16.76
C VAL A 118 -23.55 13.44 16.16
N CYS A 119 -24.87 13.61 15.98
CA CYS A 119 -25.43 14.78 15.31
C CYS A 119 -26.68 15.33 16.01
N ARG A 120 -26.76 16.65 16.24
CA ARG A 120 -27.91 17.34 16.85
C ARG A 120 -29.23 17.07 16.11
N PHE A 121 -29.19 16.99 14.78
CA PHE A 121 -30.37 16.66 13.98
C PHE A 121 -30.86 15.24 14.27
N LEU A 122 -29.97 14.25 14.26
CA LEU A 122 -30.33 12.86 14.56
C LEU A 122 -30.74 12.66 16.03
N SER A 123 -30.16 13.43 16.95
CA SER A 123 -30.59 13.50 18.35
C SER A 123 -32.03 13.98 18.49
N HIS A 124 -32.40 15.04 17.76
CA HIS A 124 -33.77 15.56 17.73
C HIS A 124 -34.75 14.62 17.02
N VAL A 125 -34.33 14.00 15.92
CA VAL A 125 -35.13 13.00 15.21
C VAL A 125 -35.34 11.75 16.09
N ALA A 126 -34.36 11.38 16.91
CA ALA A 126 -34.44 10.27 17.86
C ALA A 126 -35.25 10.59 19.13
N SER A 127 -35.61 11.84 19.39
CA SER A 127 -36.54 12.23 20.47
C SER A 127 -38.00 12.37 19.99
N ASP A 128 -38.25 12.38 18.68
CA ASP A 128 -39.60 12.39 18.12
C ASP A 128 -40.27 11.00 18.22
N GLU A 129 -41.23 10.86 19.15
CA GLU A 129 -41.98 9.61 19.34
C GLU A 129 -42.82 9.21 18.11
N SER A 130 -43.22 10.18 17.28
CA SER A 130 -44.04 9.90 16.10
C SER A 130 -43.27 9.14 15.03
N LEU A 131 -41.96 9.36 14.94
CA LEU A 131 -41.05 8.62 14.07
C LEU A 131 -40.88 7.18 14.53
N TRP A 132 -40.62 6.95 15.83
CA TRP A 132 -40.48 5.60 16.39
C TRP A 132 -41.74 4.76 16.19
N ARG A 133 -42.91 5.38 16.31
CA ARG A 133 -44.19 4.73 16.00
C ARG A 133 -44.30 4.35 14.52
N ARG A 134 -43.88 5.22 13.59
CA ARG A 134 -43.88 4.92 12.14
C ARG A 134 -42.88 3.82 11.78
N LEU A 135 -41.68 3.86 12.34
CA LEU A 135 -40.65 2.83 12.13
C LEU A 135 -41.12 1.48 12.67
N TYR A 136 -41.72 1.44 13.85
CA TYR A 136 -42.33 0.24 14.42
C TYR A 136 -43.38 -0.37 13.48
N CYS A 137 -44.33 0.45 13.01
CA CYS A 137 -45.38 0.00 12.10
C CYS A 137 -44.83 -0.45 10.74
N MET A 138 -43.79 0.22 10.22
CA MET A 138 -43.18 -0.16 8.94
C MET A 138 -42.36 -1.45 8.98
N ARG A 139 -41.86 -1.85 10.16
CA ARG A 139 -41.03 -3.04 10.33
C ARG A 139 -41.84 -4.28 10.72
N TRP A 140 -42.81 -4.13 11.60
CA TRP A 140 -43.62 -5.26 12.11
C TRP A 140 -45.09 -5.25 11.67
N GLY A 141 -45.56 -4.23 10.94
CA GLY A 141 -46.86 -4.22 10.25
C GLY A 141 -48.12 -4.13 11.14
N HIS A 142 -48.01 -4.37 12.46
CA HIS A 142 -49.14 -4.44 13.38
C HIS A 142 -48.95 -3.57 14.62
N LEU A 143 -50.05 -3.00 15.13
CA LEU A 143 -50.10 -2.37 16.45
C LEU A 143 -50.07 -3.46 17.54
N PRO A 144 -49.34 -3.26 18.65
CA PRO A 144 -49.28 -4.25 19.74
C PRO A 144 -50.68 -4.55 20.30
N PRO A 145 -50.99 -5.79 20.69
CA PRO A 145 -52.33 -6.18 21.12
C PRO A 145 -52.76 -5.71 22.53
N SER A 146 -52.09 -4.73 23.15
CA SER A 146 -52.39 -4.29 24.52
C SER A 146 -53.14 -2.94 24.58
N ARG A 147 -54.24 -2.91 25.36
CA ARG A 147 -55.21 -1.80 25.49
C ARG A 147 -54.70 -0.52 26.20
N LYS A 148 -53.39 -0.34 26.44
CA LYS A 148 -52.82 0.85 27.11
C LYS A 148 -51.72 1.50 26.27
N LEU A 149 -52.11 2.09 25.15
CA LEU A 149 -51.20 2.74 24.18
C LEU A 149 -50.88 4.22 24.48
N ARG A 150 -51.32 4.77 25.62
CA ARG A 150 -51.10 6.19 25.98
C ARG A 150 -50.03 6.44 27.05
N GLU A 151 -49.39 5.41 27.60
CA GLU A 151 -48.47 5.57 28.74
C GLU A 151 -47.06 4.97 28.51
N CYS A 152 -46.80 4.32 27.37
CA CYS A 152 -45.48 3.75 27.08
C CYS A 152 -44.76 4.52 25.95
N PRO A 153 -43.51 4.98 26.17
CA PRO A 153 -42.73 5.65 25.15
C PRO A 153 -42.38 4.72 23.99
N TRP A 154 -42.77 5.09 22.76
CA TRP A 154 -42.63 4.25 21.55
C TRP A 154 -41.18 3.82 21.27
N LYS A 155 -40.21 4.66 21.63
CA LYS A 155 -38.78 4.38 21.52
C LYS A 155 -38.38 3.15 22.35
N LYS A 156 -38.87 3.05 23.59
CA LYS A 156 -38.55 1.93 24.50
C LYS A 156 -39.17 0.63 23.99
N LEU A 157 -40.38 0.70 23.44
CA LEU A 157 -41.11 -0.45 22.89
C LEU A 157 -40.45 -0.96 21.59
N TYR A 158 -39.95 -0.07 20.74
CA TYR A 158 -39.18 -0.42 19.55
C TYR A 158 -37.89 -1.18 19.89
N ILE A 159 -37.10 -0.66 20.84
CA ILE A 159 -35.83 -1.28 21.28
C ILE A 159 -36.09 -2.66 21.88
N GLN A 160 -37.07 -2.77 22.79
CA GLN A 160 -37.41 -4.04 23.42
C GLN A 160 -37.84 -5.10 22.40
N ARG A 161 -38.62 -4.73 21.39
CA ARG A 161 -39.08 -5.69 20.37
C ARG A 161 -37.98 -6.10 19.40
N ASP A 162 -37.08 -5.19 19.05
CA ASP A 162 -35.89 -5.48 18.24
C ASP A 162 -34.94 -6.45 18.97
N GLU A 163 -34.77 -6.28 20.28
CA GLU A 163 -33.99 -7.18 21.14
C GLU A 163 -34.62 -8.58 21.21
N GLU A 164 -35.94 -8.67 21.41
CA GLU A 164 -36.69 -9.93 21.43
C GLU A 164 -36.54 -10.72 20.10
N ASP A 165 -36.71 -10.06 18.95
CA ASP A 165 -36.55 -10.69 17.63
C ASP A 165 -35.10 -11.16 17.41
N THR A 166 -34.12 -10.38 17.85
CA THR A 166 -32.69 -10.73 17.72
C THR A 166 -32.35 -11.95 18.59
N VAL A 167 -32.91 -12.02 19.80
CA VAL A 167 -32.76 -13.17 20.70
C VAL A 167 -33.44 -14.41 20.13
N GLU A 168 -34.63 -14.28 19.54
CA GLU A 168 -35.35 -15.40 18.91
C GLU A 168 -34.59 -15.92 17.68
N LEU A 169 -34.04 -15.02 16.85
CA LEU A 169 -33.23 -15.37 15.69
C LEU A 169 -31.93 -16.08 16.07
N VAL A 170 -31.25 -15.62 17.13
CA VAL A 170 -30.03 -16.26 17.66
C VAL A 170 -30.31 -17.60 18.37
N ARG A 171 -31.50 -17.76 18.96
CA ARG A 171 -31.92 -19.04 19.57
C ARG A 171 -32.24 -20.10 18.53
N ASN A 172 -32.81 -19.72 17.38
CA ASN A 172 -33.22 -20.64 16.32
C ASN A 172 -32.12 -20.90 15.27
N CYS A 173 -30.94 -20.28 15.40
CA CYS A 173 -29.82 -20.45 14.47
C CYS A 173 -29.03 -21.75 14.76
N THR A 174 -28.62 -22.47 13.72
CA THR A 174 -27.76 -23.66 13.85
C THR A 174 -26.39 -23.30 14.40
N LEU A 175 -25.77 -24.20 15.19
CA LEU A 175 -24.54 -23.94 15.95
C LEU A 175 -23.37 -23.42 15.09
N GLU A 176 -23.31 -23.80 13.81
CA GLU A 176 -22.27 -23.40 12.85
C GLU A 176 -22.32 -21.91 12.48
N PHE A 177 -23.50 -21.28 12.45
CA PHE A 177 -23.64 -19.86 12.09
C PHE A 177 -23.65 -18.92 13.29
N LYS A 178 -23.72 -19.47 14.51
CA LYS A 178 -23.76 -18.69 15.76
C LYS A 178 -22.45 -17.94 16.01
N GLU A 179 -21.32 -18.56 15.67
CA GLU A 179 -19.99 -17.92 15.71
C GLU A 179 -19.88 -16.77 14.71
N TYR A 180 -20.41 -16.93 13.49
CA TYR A 180 -20.45 -15.85 12.50
C TYR A 180 -21.33 -14.68 12.97
N PHE A 181 -22.45 -14.95 13.63
CA PHE A 181 -23.30 -13.89 14.19
C PHE A 181 -22.59 -13.12 15.32
N ILE A 182 -21.87 -13.81 16.20
CA ILE A 182 -21.08 -13.20 17.27
C ILE A 182 -19.93 -12.37 16.68
N GLN A 183 -19.22 -12.90 15.68
CA GLN A 183 -18.15 -12.18 14.98
C GLN A 183 -18.68 -10.98 14.19
N MET A 184 -19.87 -11.08 13.58
CA MET A 184 -20.51 -9.97 12.89
C MET A 184 -20.94 -8.87 13.88
N GLN A 185 -21.41 -9.23 15.07
CA GLN A 185 -21.77 -8.28 16.12
C GLN A 185 -20.53 -7.61 16.74
N ALA A 186 -19.43 -8.36 16.90
CA ALA A 186 -18.13 -7.82 17.27
C ALA A 186 -17.55 -6.88 16.19
N ALA A 187 -17.68 -7.25 14.91
CA ALA A 187 -17.26 -6.45 13.78
C ALA A 187 -18.07 -5.14 13.69
N LYS A 188 -19.39 -5.19 13.91
CA LYS A 188 -20.24 -3.99 13.99
C LYS A 188 -19.82 -3.05 15.14
N ARG A 189 -19.49 -3.59 16.31
CA ARG A 189 -18.94 -2.80 17.44
C ARG A 189 -17.57 -2.19 17.15
N SER A 190 -16.77 -2.84 16.29
CA SER A 190 -15.45 -2.36 15.87
C SER A 190 -15.48 -1.31 14.74
N GLN A 191 -16.62 -1.15 14.06
CA GLN A 191 -16.80 -0.19 12.96
C GLN A 191 -17.49 1.11 13.38
N ALA A 192 -17.88 1.27 14.64
CA ALA A 192 -18.27 2.58 15.17
C ALA A 192 -17.02 3.47 15.25
N PRO A 193 -16.98 4.64 14.57
CA PRO A 193 -15.84 5.53 14.68
C PRO A 193 -15.71 6.00 16.14
N LEU A 194 -14.48 6.02 16.65
CA LEU A 194 -14.20 6.65 17.95
C LEU A 194 -14.65 8.13 17.89
N PRO A 195 -15.16 8.73 18.98
CA PRO A 195 -15.55 10.14 19.01
C PRO A 195 -14.43 11.11 18.58
N SER A 196 -13.17 10.65 18.61
CA SER A 196 -11.98 11.35 18.14
C SER A 196 -11.79 11.38 16.61
N GLN A 197 -12.56 10.60 15.84
CA GLN A 197 -12.40 10.43 14.39
C GLN A 197 -13.50 11.12 13.56
N VAL A 198 -14.49 11.75 14.20
CA VAL A 198 -15.54 12.53 13.51
C VAL A 198 -15.19 14.01 13.61
N ASN A 199 -14.55 14.55 12.57
CA ASN A 199 -14.35 15.99 12.39
C ASN A 199 -15.60 16.58 11.70
N ASP A 200 -16.62 16.85 12.48
CA ASP A 200 -17.62 17.90 12.22
C ASP A 200 -17.89 18.56 13.58
N ASP A 201 -18.05 19.89 13.62
CA ASP A 201 -18.09 20.71 14.84
C ASP A 201 -19.04 20.16 15.93
N ILE A 202 -18.51 19.35 16.85
CA ILE A 202 -19.19 18.93 18.07
C ILE A 202 -19.07 20.10 19.05
N ILE A 203 -20.13 20.92 19.12
CA ILE A 203 -20.37 21.74 20.30
C ILE A 203 -20.77 20.78 21.41
N LEU A 204 -19.82 20.47 22.31
CA LEU A 204 -20.12 19.81 23.57
C LEU A 204 -21.12 20.70 24.33
N ASP A 205 -22.30 20.18 24.64
CA ASP A 205 -23.17 20.81 25.64
C ASP A 205 -22.37 20.85 26.94
N THR A 206 -21.99 22.06 27.36
CA THR A 206 -21.30 22.29 28.63
C THR A 206 -22.14 21.69 29.76
N THR A 207 -21.54 20.82 30.57
CA THR A 207 -22.25 20.20 31.69
C THR A 207 -22.72 21.29 32.66
N VAL A 208 -23.80 21.05 33.42
CA VAL A 208 -24.29 22.04 34.41
C VAL A 208 -23.18 22.47 35.38
N ALA A 209 -22.27 21.56 35.72
CA ALA A 209 -21.09 21.85 36.54
C ALA A 209 -20.11 22.82 35.86
N ASP A 210 -19.89 22.69 34.53
CA ASP A 210 -19.07 23.61 33.76
C ASP A 210 -19.74 24.98 33.63
N GLN A 211 -21.06 25.02 33.45
CA GLN A 211 -21.83 26.26 33.40
C GLN A 211 -21.77 27.01 34.74
N VAL A 212 -21.88 26.29 35.86
CA VAL A 212 -21.71 26.86 37.22
C VAL A 212 -20.28 27.37 37.42
N SER A 213 -19.26 26.63 36.96
CA SER A 213 -17.85 27.04 37.09
C SER A 213 -17.51 28.26 36.23
N ILE A 214 -18.05 28.33 35.01
CA ILE A 214 -17.94 29.49 34.12
C ILE A 214 -18.68 30.70 34.72
N TRP A 215 -19.85 30.48 35.33
CA TRP A 215 -20.59 31.55 36.00
C TRP A 215 -19.86 32.10 37.23
N LYS A 216 -19.32 31.23 38.09
CA LYS A 216 -18.50 31.60 39.26
C LYS A 216 -17.25 32.40 38.85
N SER A 217 -16.52 31.91 37.85
CA SER A 217 -15.30 32.56 37.36
C SER A 217 -15.57 33.94 36.74
N ARG A 218 -16.70 34.12 36.04
CA ARG A 218 -17.12 35.44 35.52
C ARG A 218 -17.44 36.45 36.61
N ARG A 219 -17.89 36.02 37.79
CA ARG A 219 -18.17 36.89 38.95
C ARG A 219 -17.02 36.96 39.97
N GLY A 220 -15.90 36.28 39.70
CA GLY A 220 -14.71 36.31 40.56
C GLY A 220 -14.84 35.56 41.88
N LEU A 221 -15.81 34.64 42.00
CA LEU A 221 -16.02 33.82 43.21
C LEU A 221 -15.12 32.57 43.16
N THR A 222 -14.46 32.23 44.27
CA THR A 222 -13.54 31.08 44.38
C THR A 222 -14.15 29.93 45.18
N ASP A 223 -13.81 28.67 44.89
CA ASP A 223 -14.39 27.47 45.55
C ASP A 223 -13.95 27.25 47.02
N LYS A 224 -13.36 28.25 47.69
CA LYS A 224 -13.02 28.18 49.12
C LYS A 224 -14.15 28.80 49.94
N ALA A 225 -14.76 28.01 50.82
CA ALA A 225 -15.81 28.46 51.73
C ALA A 225 -15.25 29.51 52.71
N GLU A 226 -15.80 30.72 52.72
CA GLU A 226 -15.59 31.68 53.80
C GLU A 226 -16.29 31.15 55.06
N ALA A 227 -15.56 31.02 56.17
CA ALA A 227 -16.02 30.30 57.36
C ALA A 227 -17.12 31.01 58.19
N ASP A 228 -17.43 32.28 57.89
CA ASP A 228 -18.30 33.12 58.74
C ASP A 228 -19.69 33.42 58.13
N HIS A 229 -20.10 32.70 57.07
CA HIS A 229 -21.43 32.88 56.46
C HIS A 229 -22.17 31.56 56.24
N ALA A 230 -23.32 31.39 56.90
CA ALA A 230 -24.24 30.28 56.67
C ALA A 230 -25.34 30.73 55.69
N CYS A 231 -25.30 30.21 54.46
CA CYS A 231 -26.32 30.47 53.45
C CYS A 231 -27.64 29.78 53.81
N SER A 232 -28.70 30.58 53.98
CA SER A 232 -30.09 30.11 54.21
C SER A 232 -31.02 30.77 53.20
N GLY A 233 -32.17 30.15 52.91
CA GLY A 233 -33.13 30.65 51.91
C GLY A 233 -33.72 32.02 52.20
N GLU A 234 -33.72 32.46 53.46
CA GLU A 234 -34.29 33.75 53.87
C GLU A 234 -33.30 34.93 53.80
N LYS A 235 -31.98 34.67 53.77
CA LYS A 235 -30.93 35.72 53.88
C LYS A 235 -30.10 35.91 52.61
N CYS A 236 -30.19 35.01 51.64
CA CYS A 236 -29.35 35.02 50.43
C CYS A 236 -30.17 34.93 49.15
N THR A 237 -29.70 35.55 48.06
CA THR A 237 -30.28 35.40 46.72
C THR A 237 -29.55 34.30 45.94
N TYR A 238 -30.30 33.52 45.16
CA TYR A 238 -29.79 32.38 44.42
C TYR A 238 -30.05 32.53 42.92
N TYR A 239 -29.08 32.12 42.11
CA TYR A 239 -29.15 32.07 40.65
C TYR A 239 -29.28 30.61 40.19
N GLN A 240 -30.31 30.32 39.40
CA GLN A 240 -30.61 28.96 38.95
C GLN A 240 -29.88 28.63 37.63
N ILE A 241 -29.19 27.49 37.60
CA ILE A 241 -28.56 26.92 36.40
C ILE A 241 -29.00 25.46 36.29
N GLY A 242 -30.00 25.18 35.45
CA GLY A 242 -30.66 23.87 35.40
C GLY A 242 -31.41 23.56 36.70
N ASP A 243 -31.16 22.39 37.29
CA ASP A 243 -31.76 21.96 38.56
C ASP A 243 -30.93 22.36 39.80
N VAL A 244 -29.95 23.24 39.60
CA VAL A 244 -28.96 23.62 40.62
C VAL A 244 -29.07 25.11 40.93
N PHE A 245 -29.11 25.46 42.23
CA PHE A 245 -29.22 26.84 42.70
C PHE A 245 -27.90 27.31 43.30
N VAL A 246 -27.33 28.40 42.80
CA VAL A 246 -26.03 28.91 43.26
C VAL A 246 -26.22 30.23 43.99
N CYS A 247 -25.75 30.35 45.23
CA CYS A 247 -25.82 31.59 45.99
C CYS A 247 -25.01 32.69 45.30
N GLU A 248 -25.61 33.86 45.08
CA GLU A 248 -24.94 34.96 44.38
C GLU A 248 -23.83 35.64 45.19
N ASN A 249 -23.88 35.53 46.53
CA ASN A 249 -22.94 36.19 47.42
C ASN A 249 -21.75 35.30 47.78
N THR A 250 -21.96 33.99 47.98
CA THR A 250 -20.90 33.05 48.41
C THR A 250 -20.48 32.04 47.34
N GLY A 251 -21.27 31.87 46.28
CA GLY A 251 -21.03 30.84 45.27
C GLY A 251 -21.32 29.41 45.75
N GLN A 252 -21.93 29.24 46.93
CA GLN A 252 -22.31 27.93 47.44
C GLN A 252 -23.47 27.34 46.63
N VAL A 253 -23.37 26.05 46.32
CA VAL A 253 -24.31 25.34 45.44
C VAL A 253 -25.31 24.56 46.30
N HIS A 254 -26.59 24.80 46.07
CA HIS A 254 -27.71 24.09 46.68
C HIS A 254 -28.38 23.18 45.64
N VAL A 255 -28.53 21.90 46.00
CA VAL A 255 -29.30 20.91 45.25
C VAL A 255 -30.36 20.37 46.21
N CYS A 256 -31.62 20.43 45.81
CA CYS A 256 -32.74 20.07 46.67
C CYS A 256 -33.07 18.58 46.49
N ASP A 257 -32.84 17.77 47.52
CA ASP A 257 -33.15 16.34 47.58
C ASP A 257 -34.00 15.99 48.82
N ASP A 258 -34.35 14.71 49.00
CA ASP A 258 -35.22 14.23 50.08
C ASP A 258 -34.68 14.48 51.51
N ASN A 259 -33.40 14.89 51.65
CA ASN A 259 -32.74 15.22 52.93
C ASN A 259 -32.46 16.72 53.09
N CYS A 260 -33.16 17.57 52.34
CA CYS A 260 -33.01 19.02 52.41
C CYS A 260 -33.23 19.56 53.83
N ARG A 261 -32.29 20.37 54.34
CA ARG A 261 -32.36 20.97 55.69
C ARG A 261 -33.01 22.36 55.74
N GLU A 262 -33.30 22.94 54.58
CA GLU A 262 -33.77 24.32 54.42
C GLU A 262 -35.28 24.38 54.13
N VAL A 263 -36.07 23.58 54.87
CA VAL A 263 -37.50 23.33 54.60
C VAL A 263 -38.36 23.97 55.69
N VAL A 264 -39.40 24.69 55.28
CA VAL A 264 -40.35 25.36 56.17
C VAL A 264 -41.78 24.92 55.81
N MET A 265 -42.64 24.79 56.81
CA MET A 265 -44.03 24.38 56.63
C MET A 265 -44.88 25.58 56.19
N ASP A 266 -45.58 25.47 55.05
CA ASP A 266 -46.50 26.51 54.58
C ASP A 266 -47.81 26.48 55.41
N PRO A 267 -48.18 27.57 56.10
CA PRO A 267 -49.36 27.62 56.97
C PRO A 267 -50.71 27.50 56.24
N THR A 268 -50.74 27.51 54.90
CA THR A 268 -51.99 27.38 54.13
C THR A 268 -52.30 25.97 53.63
N ASN A 269 -51.27 25.16 53.34
CA ASN A 269 -51.43 23.85 52.71
C ASN A 269 -50.80 22.68 53.51
N GLU A 270 -50.21 22.93 54.69
CA GLU A 270 -49.57 21.94 55.58
C GLU A 270 -48.44 21.11 54.91
N LEU A 271 -47.94 21.56 53.76
CA LEU A 271 -46.84 20.94 53.03
C LEU A 271 -45.50 21.56 53.45
N TRP A 272 -44.46 20.71 53.45
CA TRP A 272 -43.09 21.12 53.71
C TRP A 272 -42.45 21.62 52.41
N VAL A 273 -42.01 22.88 52.38
CA VAL A 273 -41.47 23.52 51.18
C VAL A 273 -40.04 23.99 51.42
N CYS A 274 -39.12 23.65 50.53
CA CYS A 274 -37.76 24.17 50.58
C CYS A 274 -37.76 25.68 50.29
N THR A 275 -37.19 26.47 51.20
CA THR A 275 -37.10 27.94 51.10
C THR A 275 -36.20 28.43 49.96
N ILE A 276 -35.34 27.58 49.39
CA ILE A 276 -34.39 27.92 48.33
C ILE A 276 -34.91 27.50 46.95
N SER A 277 -35.37 26.25 46.81
CA SER A 277 -35.82 25.70 45.51
C SER A 277 -37.32 25.84 45.25
N GLY A 278 -38.13 26.10 46.29
CA GLY A 278 -39.59 26.10 46.22
C GLY A 278 -40.21 24.71 46.07
N HIS A 279 -39.42 23.63 46.16
CA HIS A 279 -39.91 22.26 46.01
C HIS A 279 -40.74 21.84 47.23
N CYS A 280 -41.95 21.30 46.98
CA CYS A 280 -42.86 20.78 48.00
C CYS A 280 -42.61 19.28 48.21
N PHE A 281 -42.45 18.85 49.45
CA PHE A 281 -42.24 17.44 49.82
C PHE A 281 -43.55 16.82 50.33
N ASP A 282 -43.88 15.63 49.83
CA ASP A 282 -45.20 14.99 50.01
C ASP A 282 -45.19 13.82 51.03
N ARG A 283 -44.15 13.67 51.86
CA ARG A 283 -43.94 12.46 52.67
C ARG A 283 -43.88 12.67 54.19
N LEU A 284 -44.79 11.99 54.90
CA LEU A 284 -44.74 11.65 56.32
C LEU A 284 -43.64 10.61 56.59
N LEU A 285 -42.67 10.95 57.44
CA LEU A 285 -41.77 9.98 58.08
C LEU A 285 -42.46 9.43 59.35
N SER A 286 -42.73 8.13 59.41
CA SER A 286 -43.22 7.46 60.62
C SER A 286 -42.08 7.25 61.63
N PRO A 287 -42.26 7.62 62.90
CA PRO A 287 -41.26 7.44 63.95
C PRO A 287 -41.46 6.09 64.66
N GLU A 288 -40.56 5.13 64.43
CA GLU A 288 -40.34 3.88 65.19
C GLU A 288 -39.26 3.14 64.37
N GLU A 289 -37.97 3.41 64.55
CA GLU A 289 -37.11 2.75 65.53
C GLU A 289 -36.12 3.78 66.12
N THR A 290 -36.35 4.14 67.37
CA THR A 290 -35.40 4.85 68.23
C THR A 290 -35.26 4.05 69.53
N GLU A 291 -34.03 4.07 70.09
CA GLU A 291 -33.62 3.63 71.45
C GLU A 291 -33.23 2.14 71.65
N SER A 292 -32.21 1.77 72.43
CA SER A 292 -31.25 2.54 73.26
C SER A 292 -30.03 1.70 73.71
N ASP A 293 -28.92 2.42 73.88
CA ASP A 293 -27.73 2.27 74.76
C ASP A 293 -27.53 1.04 75.68
N ALA A 294 -26.28 0.54 75.75
CA ALA A 294 -25.60 0.23 77.02
C ALA A 294 -24.09 -0.03 76.85
N GLU A 295 -23.31 0.46 77.80
CA GLU A 295 -21.85 0.57 77.86
C GLU A 295 -21.05 -0.71 78.19
N GLN A 296 -19.73 -0.60 78.00
CA GLN A 296 -18.60 -1.16 78.77
C GLN A 296 -17.82 -2.41 78.29
N GLN A 297 -16.59 -2.08 77.86
CA GLN A 297 -15.28 -2.64 78.24
C GLN A 297 -14.70 -3.91 77.58
N GLN A 298 -13.56 -3.63 76.92
CA GLN A 298 -12.29 -4.38 76.87
C GLN A 298 -12.21 -5.65 76.00
N GLY A 299 -11.41 -5.52 74.93
CA GLY A 299 -10.79 -6.63 74.22
C GLY A 299 -10.04 -6.11 73.01
N ALA A 300 -8.72 -5.98 73.14
CA ALA A 300 -7.82 -5.65 72.04
C ALA A 300 -8.00 -6.60 70.84
N VAL A 301 -7.71 -6.11 69.63
CA VAL A 301 -6.88 -6.73 68.57
C VAL A 301 -7.30 -6.18 67.19
N THR A 302 -6.35 -5.42 66.62
CA THR A 302 -6.00 -5.21 65.19
C THR A 302 -6.99 -4.63 64.17
N ASP A 303 -6.40 -3.70 63.43
CA ASP A 303 -6.60 -3.32 62.03
C ASP A 303 -7.61 -2.23 61.68
N GLU A 304 -7.01 -1.04 61.69
CA GLU A 304 -7.05 0.00 60.65
C GLU A 304 -8.38 0.69 60.34
N ALA A 305 -8.40 1.97 60.71
CA ALA A 305 -9.39 2.95 60.39
C ALA A 305 -9.55 3.13 58.87
N GLU A 306 -10.80 3.18 58.41
CA GLU A 306 -11.15 3.83 57.15
C GLU A 306 -10.66 5.29 57.17
N PRO A 307 -9.85 5.74 56.19
CA PRO A 307 -9.62 7.16 56.00
C PRO A 307 -10.59 7.68 54.95
N PHE A 308 -11.64 8.34 55.45
CA PHE A 308 -12.01 9.69 55.02
C PHE A 308 -12.08 9.91 53.49
N MET A 309 -13.20 9.51 52.87
CA MET A 309 -13.56 9.92 51.49
C MET A 309 -13.87 11.43 51.46
N GLY A 310 -12.81 12.22 51.35
CA GLY A 310 -12.88 13.63 50.98
C GLY A 310 -13.19 13.81 49.50
N SER A 311 -13.86 14.92 49.17
CA SER A 311 -14.19 15.43 47.84
C SER A 311 -12.95 15.85 47.03
N GLY A 312 -12.01 14.94 46.81
CA GLY A 312 -10.74 15.16 46.13
C GLY A 312 -10.66 14.44 44.78
N ARG A 313 -9.73 14.88 43.92
CA ARG A 313 -9.44 14.30 42.60
C ARG A 313 -9.15 12.79 42.66
N PHE A 314 -8.61 12.32 43.77
CA PHE A 314 -8.26 10.93 44.01
C PHE A 314 -9.48 9.99 44.08
N ALA A 315 -10.55 10.39 44.79
CA ALA A 315 -11.76 9.59 44.92
C ALA A 315 -12.52 9.42 43.58
N ARG A 316 -12.49 10.46 42.73
CA ARG A 316 -13.05 10.40 41.37
C ARG A 316 -12.27 9.47 40.45
N ALA A 317 -10.94 9.41 40.58
CA ALA A 317 -10.11 8.51 39.78
C ALA A 317 -10.39 7.04 40.14
N TYR A 318 -10.56 6.74 41.43
CA TYR A 318 -10.92 5.40 41.90
C TYR A 318 -12.30 4.96 41.37
N MET A 319 -13.30 5.84 41.39
CA MET A 319 -14.63 5.58 40.82
C MET A 319 -14.63 5.35 39.30
N MET A 320 -13.64 5.88 38.58
CA MET A 320 -13.45 5.67 37.14
C MET A 320 -12.59 4.42 36.82
N GLY A 321 -12.23 3.62 37.83
CA GLY A 321 -11.52 2.35 37.67
C GLY A 321 -10.00 2.43 37.75
N TYR A 322 -9.42 3.54 38.22
CA TYR A 322 -7.99 3.66 38.45
C TYR A 322 -7.64 3.17 39.86
N ASN A 323 -7.02 1.99 39.96
CA ASN A 323 -6.49 1.45 41.21
C ASN A 323 -5.07 2.00 41.44
N CYS A 324 -4.97 3.21 41.99
CA CYS A 324 -3.73 3.80 42.48
C CYS A 324 -3.81 3.94 44.00
N VAL A 325 -2.70 3.70 44.70
CA VAL A 325 -2.67 3.65 46.17
C VAL A 325 -2.55 5.05 46.78
N ASP A 326 -1.88 5.97 46.09
CA ASP A 326 -1.59 7.32 46.59
C ASP A 326 -1.56 8.40 45.49
N GLU A 327 -1.78 9.67 45.87
CA GLU A 327 -1.99 10.81 44.95
C GLU A 327 -0.78 11.07 44.02
N LYS A 328 0.43 10.67 44.45
CA LYS A 328 1.63 10.65 43.61
C LYS A 328 1.57 9.60 42.51
N GLU A 329 1.07 8.40 42.80
CA GLU A 329 0.93 7.32 41.82
C GLU A 329 -0.16 7.67 40.79
N LEU A 330 -1.23 8.35 41.21
CA LEU A 330 -2.23 8.92 40.31
C LEU A 330 -1.65 10.08 39.47
N GLU A 331 -0.83 10.96 40.04
CA GLU A 331 -0.14 12.00 39.28
C GLU A 331 0.88 11.44 38.29
N ASP A 332 1.57 10.35 38.61
CA ASP A 332 2.48 9.67 37.68
C ASP A 332 1.70 8.89 36.61
N ALA A 333 0.57 8.25 36.94
CA ALA A 333 -0.35 7.65 35.97
C ALA A 333 -1.01 8.70 35.05
N LEU A 334 -1.32 9.89 35.58
CA LEU A 334 -1.82 11.03 34.82
C LEU A 334 -0.71 11.75 34.05
N ARG A 335 0.55 11.75 34.50
CA ARG A 335 1.72 12.25 33.76
C ARG A 335 2.07 11.36 32.58
N ILE A 336 1.87 10.05 32.69
CA ILE A 336 1.97 9.14 31.54
C ILE A 336 0.96 9.57 30.46
N ARG A 337 -0.22 10.11 30.82
CA ARG A 337 -1.19 10.69 29.87
C ARG A 337 -0.96 12.16 29.50
N LEU A 338 -0.52 13.02 30.41
CA LEU A 338 -0.29 14.46 30.14
C LEU A 338 1.04 14.69 29.39
N GLY A 339 1.92 13.69 29.35
CA GLY A 339 3.01 13.59 28.38
C GLY A 339 2.54 13.31 26.94
N GLU A 340 1.27 12.96 26.74
CA GLU A 340 0.67 12.63 25.44
C GLU A 340 -0.23 13.74 24.86
N GLU A 341 -0.29 14.92 25.48
CA GLU A 341 -0.83 16.13 24.83
C GLU A 341 0.25 16.94 24.08
N MET A 342 1.38 16.31 23.74
CA MET A 342 2.10 16.70 22.52
C MET A 342 1.32 16.12 21.34
N ALA A 343 0.33 16.89 20.87
CA ALA A 343 -0.38 16.69 19.60
C ALA A 343 0.47 15.90 18.63
N ASP A 344 -0.05 14.79 18.13
CA ASP A 344 0.71 13.75 17.48
C ASP A 344 1.50 14.28 16.25
N ARG A 345 2.65 14.91 16.50
CA ARG A 345 3.57 15.49 15.52
C ARG A 345 4.16 14.35 14.71
N LEU A 346 3.43 13.91 13.70
CA LEU A 346 3.93 13.09 12.61
C LEU A 346 5.33 13.60 12.23
N THR A 347 6.33 12.74 12.33
CA THR A 347 7.69 13.04 11.88
C THR A 347 7.67 13.12 10.37
N ARG A 348 8.28 14.16 9.80
CA ARG A 348 8.17 14.45 8.38
C ARG A 348 9.51 14.24 7.72
N ILE A 349 9.52 13.46 6.65
CA ILE A 349 10.68 13.35 5.78
C ILE A 349 10.42 14.21 4.55
N ALA A 350 11.29 15.18 4.34
CA ALA A 350 11.38 15.89 3.08
C ALA A 350 12.49 15.25 2.26
N ILE A 351 12.17 14.76 1.07
CA ILE A 351 13.15 14.26 0.10
C ILE A 351 13.24 15.22 -1.07
N VAL A 352 14.46 15.47 -1.51
CA VAL A 352 14.73 16.31 -2.69
C VAL A 352 15.55 15.49 -3.67
N SER A 353 14.99 15.20 -4.84
CA SER A 353 15.70 14.49 -5.92
C SER A 353 16.73 15.43 -6.55
N SER A 354 18.00 15.00 -6.56
CA SER A 354 19.11 15.74 -7.20
C SER A 354 18.90 15.91 -8.70
N ASP A 355 18.27 14.93 -9.34
CA ASP A 355 18.22 14.84 -10.80
C ASP A 355 17.16 15.78 -11.37
N ARG A 356 16.06 15.93 -10.62
CA ARG A 356 14.95 16.82 -10.96
C ARG A 356 15.14 18.25 -10.44
N CYS A 357 15.85 18.43 -9.32
CA CYS A 357 16.00 19.74 -8.71
C CYS A 357 16.93 20.64 -9.53
N LYS A 358 16.38 21.66 -10.19
CA LYS A 358 17.16 22.65 -10.97
C LYS A 358 16.92 24.08 -10.44
N PRO A 359 17.58 24.50 -9.35
CA PRO A 359 17.39 25.81 -8.70
C PRO A 359 17.56 27.03 -9.63
N LYS A 360 18.44 26.91 -10.63
CA LYS A 360 18.68 27.94 -11.65
C LYS A 360 17.47 28.20 -12.55
N LYS A 361 16.71 27.15 -12.89
CA LYS A 361 15.58 27.21 -13.83
C LYS A 361 14.22 27.37 -13.12
N CYS A 362 14.12 26.98 -11.85
CA CYS A 362 12.84 26.95 -11.12
C CYS A 362 12.44 28.27 -10.45
N ARG A 363 13.26 29.35 -10.56
CA ARG A 363 13.05 30.64 -9.85
C ARG A 363 12.85 30.52 -8.33
N GLN A 364 13.21 29.38 -7.73
CA GLN A 364 13.07 29.05 -6.31
C GLN A 364 11.64 29.19 -5.77
N GLU A 365 10.65 28.77 -6.56
CA GLU A 365 9.23 28.80 -6.16
C GLU A 365 8.95 28.05 -4.86
N CYS A 366 9.70 26.98 -4.58
CA CYS A 366 9.61 26.25 -3.32
C CYS A 366 9.88 27.13 -2.09
N LYS A 367 10.90 28.00 -2.15
CA LYS A 367 11.25 28.93 -1.06
C LYS A 367 10.23 30.06 -0.96
N LYS A 368 9.81 30.64 -2.10
CA LYS A 368 8.87 31.77 -2.15
C LYS A 368 7.46 31.40 -1.69
N SER A 369 7.01 30.19 -2.03
CA SER A 369 5.64 29.73 -1.74
C SER A 369 5.51 29.10 -0.35
N CYS A 370 6.62 28.81 0.35
CA CYS A 370 6.57 28.17 1.66
C CYS A 370 6.04 29.13 2.74
N PRO A 371 4.96 28.76 3.47
CA PRO A 371 4.40 29.61 4.52
C PRO A 371 5.39 29.83 5.66
N VAL A 372 6.18 28.81 6.02
CA VAL A 372 7.16 28.89 7.11
C VAL A 372 8.28 29.89 6.79
N VAL A 373 8.72 29.91 5.53
CA VAL A 373 9.70 30.90 5.06
C VAL A 373 9.10 32.30 5.02
N LYS A 374 7.82 32.45 4.63
CA LYS A 374 7.11 33.73 4.69
C LYS A 374 6.98 34.28 6.11
N THR A 375 6.86 33.40 7.11
CA THR A 375 6.89 33.80 8.53
C THR A 375 8.29 34.13 9.06
N GLY A 376 9.33 34.09 8.23
CA GLY A 376 10.70 34.46 8.59
C GLY A 376 11.59 33.32 9.11
N LYS A 377 11.09 32.07 9.17
CA LYS A 377 11.88 30.89 9.58
C LYS A 377 12.55 30.21 8.39
N LEU A 378 13.80 29.79 8.54
CA LEU A 378 14.59 29.14 7.47
C LEU A 378 14.22 27.66 7.28
N CYS A 379 13.00 27.38 6.82
CA CYS A 379 12.57 26.00 6.52
C CYS A 379 13.16 25.48 5.20
N ILE A 380 13.26 26.33 4.17
CA ILE A 380 13.79 25.96 2.86
C ILE A 380 14.95 26.90 2.51
N GLU A 381 16.14 26.31 2.35
CA GLU A 381 17.36 27.01 1.97
C GLU A 381 17.74 26.65 0.54
N VAL A 382 17.57 27.64 -0.36
CA VAL A 382 17.94 27.52 -1.78
C VAL A 382 18.48 28.86 -2.26
N THR A 383 19.54 28.79 -3.05
CA THR A 383 20.12 29.93 -3.78
C THR A 383 20.25 29.59 -5.27
N PRO A 384 20.37 30.57 -6.18
CA PRO A 384 20.56 30.28 -7.61
C PRO A 384 21.86 29.50 -7.89
N ALA A 385 22.87 29.67 -7.03
CA ALA A 385 24.14 28.97 -7.12
C ALA A 385 24.10 27.55 -6.51
N SER A 386 23.13 27.26 -5.64
CA SER A 386 22.99 25.94 -5.03
C SER A 386 22.69 24.87 -6.09
N LYS A 387 23.34 23.71 -5.96
CA LYS A 387 23.07 22.55 -6.80
C LYS A 387 21.71 21.92 -6.47
N ILE A 388 21.36 21.87 -5.19
CA ILE A 388 20.13 21.26 -4.68
C ILE A 388 19.46 22.17 -3.65
N ALA A 389 18.16 22.00 -3.48
CA ALA A 389 17.40 22.65 -2.41
C ALA A 389 17.51 21.87 -1.10
N PHE A 390 17.77 22.58 0.01
CA PHE A 390 17.77 21.98 1.36
C PHE A 390 16.45 22.30 2.06
N ILE A 391 15.86 21.29 2.71
CA ILE A 391 14.59 21.43 3.45
C ILE A 391 14.80 20.90 4.87
N SER A 392 14.60 21.78 5.86
CA SER A 392 14.63 21.41 7.27
C SER A 392 13.38 20.61 7.64
N GLU A 393 13.58 19.37 8.08
CA GLU A 393 12.52 18.45 8.52
C GLU A 393 11.85 18.94 9.82
N GLU A 394 12.61 19.58 10.71
CA GLU A 394 12.13 20.11 11.99
C GLU A 394 11.19 21.32 11.83
N LEU A 395 11.52 22.22 10.89
CA LEU A 395 10.76 23.44 10.66
C LEU A 395 9.60 23.24 9.68
N CYS A 396 9.59 22.15 8.91
CA CYS A 396 8.57 21.89 7.91
C CYS A 396 7.24 21.52 8.56
N ILE A 397 6.18 22.28 8.26
CA ILE A 397 4.82 22.01 8.76
C ILE A 397 4.06 20.94 7.95
N GLY A 398 4.66 20.38 6.89
CA GLY A 398 4.03 19.32 6.08
C GLY A 398 2.91 19.76 5.16
N CYS A 399 2.73 21.07 4.93
CA CYS A 399 1.63 21.63 4.12
C CYS A 399 1.58 21.17 2.64
N GLY A 400 2.65 20.56 2.11
CA GLY A 400 2.70 20.07 0.72
C GLY A 400 2.69 21.15 -0.37
N ILE A 401 2.66 22.44 -0.02
CA ILE A 401 2.57 23.55 -0.98
C ILE A 401 3.81 23.58 -1.90
N CYS A 402 5.01 23.37 -1.34
CA CYS A 402 6.24 23.35 -2.11
C CYS A 402 6.31 22.18 -3.12
N VAL A 403 5.62 21.07 -2.85
CA VAL A 403 5.49 19.93 -3.77
C VAL A 403 4.65 20.34 -4.98
N LYS A 404 3.44 20.86 -4.74
CA LYS A 404 2.51 21.29 -5.80
C LYS A 404 3.01 22.47 -6.63
N LYS A 405 3.84 23.34 -6.05
CA LYS A 405 4.40 24.53 -6.72
C LYS A 405 5.77 24.27 -7.36
N CYS A 406 6.39 23.12 -7.15
CA CYS A 406 7.65 22.80 -7.80
C CYS A 406 7.39 22.51 -9.29
N PRO A 407 7.99 23.26 -10.23
CA PRO A 407 7.77 23.04 -11.66
C PRO A 407 8.38 21.73 -12.19
N PHE A 408 9.26 21.10 -11.41
CA PHE A 408 9.95 19.85 -11.78
C PHE A 408 9.59 18.67 -10.86
N GLU A 409 8.60 18.85 -9.97
CA GLU A 409 8.17 17.83 -9.00
C GLU A 409 9.34 17.17 -8.23
N ALA A 410 10.37 17.97 -7.93
CA ALA A 410 11.63 17.48 -7.35
C ALA A 410 11.56 17.25 -5.83
N ILE A 411 10.51 17.75 -5.18
CA ILE A 411 10.34 17.75 -3.73
C ILE A 411 9.22 16.77 -3.38
N GLN A 412 9.46 15.91 -2.40
CA GLN A 412 8.44 15.04 -1.83
C GLN A 412 8.42 15.24 -0.32
N ILE A 413 7.23 15.39 0.24
CA ILE A 413 7.02 15.44 1.70
C ILE A 413 6.21 14.23 2.08
N ILE A 414 6.74 13.46 3.02
CA ILE A 414 6.15 12.24 3.54
C ILE A 414 5.94 12.44 5.03
N ASN A 415 4.71 12.19 5.49
CA ASN A 415 4.40 12.15 6.90
C ASN A 415 4.58 10.71 7.38
N LEU A 416 5.44 10.49 8.36
CA LEU A 416 5.63 9.21 9.02
C LEU A 416 5.08 9.23 10.45
N PRO A 417 4.66 8.07 10.95
CA PRO A 417 4.48 7.84 12.37
C PRO A 417 5.76 8.17 13.16
N LYS A 418 5.63 8.81 14.33
CA LYS A 418 6.77 9.19 15.19
C LYS A 418 7.65 8.02 15.58
N ASP A 419 7.05 6.84 15.78
CA ASP A 419 7.76 5.65 16.27
C ASP A 419 8.92 5.24 15.36
N LEU A 420 8.82 5.52 14.06
CA LEU A 420 9.84 5.15 13.09
C LEU A 420 11.10 6.02 13.15
N ASP A 421 11.01 7.27 13.60
CA ASP A 421 12.19 8.16 13.62
C ASP A 421 13.20 7.72 14.70
N LYS A 422 12.70 7.15 15.80
CA LYS A 422 13.52 6.49 16.83
C LYS A 422 14.32 5.31 16.28
N ASP A 423 13.75 4.60 15.31
CA ASP A 423 14.31 3.38 14.71
C ASP A 423 15.23 3.64 13.50
N THR A 424 15.70 4.88 13.30
CA THR A 424 16.56 5.23 12.17
C THR A 424 17.94 4.60 12.31
N THR A 425 18.30 3.70 11.37
CA THR A 425 19.58 2.97 11.41
C THR A 425 20.66 3.62 10.54
N HIS A 426 20.28 4.08 9.35
CA HIS A 426 21.23 4.73 8.44
C HIS A 426 20.58 5.82 7.58
N ARG A 427 21.34 6.88 7.30
CA ARG A 427 20.98 7.97 6.38
C ARG A 427 22.20 8.40 5.56
N TYR A 428 22.09 8.45 4.24
CA TYR A 428 23.22 8.85 3.38
C TYR A 428 23.54 10.35 3.46
N GLY A 429 22.54 11.20 3.66
CA GLY A 429 22.68 12.65 3.69
C GLY A 429 21.37 13.39 3.93
N PRO A 430 21.39 14.74 3.93
CA PRO A 430 20.20 15.55 4.15
C PRO A 430 19.21 15.37 2.99
N ASN A 431 17.92 15.20 3.31
CA ASN A 431 16.84 14.99 2.34
C ASN A 431 17.06 13.82 1.35
N THR A 432 17.87 12.83 1.74
CA THR A 432 18.09 11.58 1.00
C THR A 432 17.46 10.38 1.72
N PHE A 433 17.61 9.20 1.12
CA PHE A 433 17.10 7.93 1.63
C PHE A 433 17.47 7.67 3.11
N LYS A 434 16.46 7.28 3.89
CA LYS A 434 16.59 6.81 5.28
C LYS A 434 16.20 5.33 5.41
N LEU A 435 17.02 4.55 6.11
CA LEU A 435 16.69 3.18 6.49
C LEU A 435 16.27 3.13 7.96
N HIS A 436 15.15 2.48 8.23
CA HIS A 436 14.61 2.24 9.56
C HIS A 436 14.64 0.74 9.85
N ARG A 437 15.10 0.39 11.06
CA ARG A 437 15.36 -0.99 11.51
C ARG A 437 16.40 -1.72 10.62
N LEU A 438 16.78 -2.91 11.06
CA LEU A 438 17.62 -3.84 10.31
C LEU A 438 17.03 -5.24 10.47
N PRO A 439 17.17 -6.10 9.45
CA PRO A 439 16.74 -7.48 9.56
C PRO A 439 17.66 -8.21 10.55
N VAL A 440 17.09 -9.12 11.33
CA VAL A 440 17.79 -9.83 12.40
C VAL A 440 18.21 -11.21 11.89
N PRO A 441 19.51 -11.44 11.58
CA PRO A 441 19.99 -12.73 11.11
C PRO A 441 20.06 -13.73 12.25
N ARG A 442 19.53 -14.94 12.03
CA ARG A 442 19.60 -16.06 12.96
C ARG A 442 20.52 -17.16 12.42
N PRO A 443 21.35 -17.78 13.27
CA PRO A 443 22.24 -18.84 12.82
C PRO A 443 21.45 -20.11 12.48
N GLY A 444 21.93 -20.88 11.50
CA GLY A 444 21.33 -22.14 11.07
C GLY A 444 20.01 -22.02 10.32
N GLN A 445 19.63 -20.81 9.88
CA GLN A 445 18.40 -20.54 9.15
C GLN A 445 18.68 -19.60 7.96
N VAL A 446 17.89 -19.72 6.89
CA VAL A 446 17.92 -18.76 5.78
C VAL A 446 16.96 -17.62 6.06
N LEU A 447 17.49 -16.40 6.13
CA LEU A 447 16.70 -15.18 6.20
C LEU A 447 16.48 -14.61 4.80
N GLY A 448 15.24 -14.64 4.34
CA GLY A 448 14.79 -14.02 3.09
C GLY A 448 14.43 -12.55 3.28
N LEU A 449 14.82 -11.70 2.35
CA LEU A 449 14.47 -10.28 2.30
C LEU A 449 13.69 -9.99 1.02
N VAL A 450 12.47 -9.46 1.18
CA VAL A 450 11.59 -9.08 0.07
C VAL A 450 11.21 -7.60 0.18
N GLY A 451 11.14 -6.90 -0.94
CA GLY A 451 10.71 -5.51 -0.99
C GLY A 451 10.90 -4.91 -2.38
N THR A 452 10.30 -3.76 -2.62
CA THR A 452 10.43 -3.03 -3.89
C THR A 452 11.85 -2.54 -4.13
N ASN A 453 12.16 -2.19 -5.38
CA ASN A 453 13.47 -1.62 -5.71
C ASN A 453 13.66 -0.24 -5.08
N GLY A 454 14.87 0.05 -4.61
CA GLY A 454 15.20 1.34 -3.97
C GLY A 454 14.67 1.51 -2.54
N ILE A 455 14.24 0.43 -1.87
CA ILE A 455 13.76 0.45 -0.48
C ILE A 455 14.86 0.19 0.58
N GLY A 456 16.12 0.02 0.15
CA GLY A 456 17.26 -0.14 1.07
C GLY A 456 17.71 -1.56 1.39
N LYS A 457 17.25 -2.58 0.65
CA LYS A 457 17.68 -4.00 0.80
C LYS A 457 19.22 -4.14 0.76
N SER A 458 19.85 -3.68 -0.31
CA SER A 458 21.32 -3.74 -0.45
C SER A 458 22.04 -2.85 0.57
N THR A 459 21.40 -1.79 1.07
CA THR A 459 21.95 -0.98 2.19
C THR A 459 21.95 -1.79 3.48
N ALA A 460 20.87 -2.50 3.79
CA ALA A 460 20.80 -3.40 4.95
C ALA A 460 21.88 -4.50 4.88
N LEU A 461 22.11 -5.10 3.70
CA LEU A 461 23.19 -6.09 3.50
C LEU A 461 24.57 -5.50 3.77
N LYS A 462 24.87 -4.31 3.24
CA LYS A 462 26.16 -3.64 3.47
C LYS A 462 26.40 -3.33 4.94
N VAL A 463 25.34 -3.00 5.67
CA VAL A 463 25.40 -2.76 7.12
C VAL A 463 25.64 -4.05 7.88
N LEU A 464 24.89 -5.10 7.58
CA LEU A 464 25.05 -6.41 8.22
C LEU A 464 26.40 -7.06 7.91
N ALA A 465 26.99 -6.77 6.75
CA ALA A 465 28.31 -7.27 6.38
C ALA A 465 29.47 -6.46 6.98
N GLY A 466 29.19 -5.40 7.75
CA GLY A 466 30.21 -4.52 8.33
C GLY A 466 30.93 -3.62 7.33
N LYS A 467 30.59 -3.67 6.03
CA LYS A 467 31.18 -2.79 4.99
C LYS A 467 30.71 -1.34 5.14
N LEU A 468 29.50 -1.13 5.64
CA LEU A 468 28.92 0.18 5.92
C LEU A 468 28.54 0.28 7.39
N LYS A 469 29.14 1.21 8.13
CA LYS A 469 28.78 1.45 9.52
C LYS A 469 27.42 2.17 9.60
N PRO A 470 26.47 1.73 10.43
CA PRO A 470 25.22 2.45 10.64
C PRO A 470 25.53 3.79 11.33
N ASN A 471 24.85 4.85 10.91
CA ASN A 471 25.12 6.19 11.43
C ASN A 471 23.98 6.76 12.29
N LEU A 472 22.93 5.97 12.53
CA LEU A 472 21.80 6.33 13.40
C LEU A 472 21.16 7.68 13.02
N GLY A 473 21.15 8.00 11.72
CA GLY A 473 20.66 9.28 11.21
C GLY A 473 21.66 10.45 11.26
N ARG A 474 22.79 10.30 11.96
CA ARG A 474 23.87 11.30 12.08
C ARG A 474 24.89 11.16 10.95
N PHE A 475 24.60 11.79 9.81
CA PHE A 475 25.46 11.70 8.62
C PHE A 475 26.71 12.60 8.65
N LYS A 476 26.73 13.68 9.46
CA LYS A 476 27.89 14.58 9.56
C LYS A 476 29.00 14.00 10.44
N ASN A 477 28.60 13.49 11.62
CA ASN A 477 29.50 12.90 12.59
C ASN A 477 28.98 11.48 12.89
N PRO A 478 29.45 10.46 12.15
CA PRO A 478 29.00 9.09 12.37
C PRO A 478 29.45 8.59 13.75
N PRO A 479 28.56 7.93 14.52
CA PRO A 479 28.84 7.42 15.86
C PRO A 479 29.87 6.29 15.85
N ASP A 480 30.46 6.02 17.02
CA ASP A 480 31.35 4.89 17.23
C ASP A 480 30.63 3.56 17.44
N TRP A 481 31.33 2.44 17.24
CA TRP A 481 30.72 1.10 17.40
C TRP A 481 30.15 0.89 18.81
N GLN A 482 30.75 1.49 19.83
CA GLN A 482 30.24 1.45 21.21
C GLN A 482 28.86 2.13 21.35
N GLU A 483 28.67 3.28 20.70
CA GLU A 483 27.38 3.98 20.71
C GLU A 483 26.33 3.19 19.92
N ILE A 484 26.73 2.57 18.81
CA ILE A 484 25.86 1.69 18.01
C ILE A 484 25.42 0.46 18.82
N LEU A 485 26.33 -0.20 19.52
CA LEU A 485 26.02 -1.34 20.39
C LEU A 485 25.10 -0.93 21.56
N THR A 486 25.28 0.28 22.08
CA THR A 486 24.41 0.84 23.12
C THR A 486 23.00 1.11 22.58
N TYR A 487 22.89 1.60 21.35
CA TYR A 487 21.62 1.83 20.68
C TYR A 487 20.85 0.52 20.45
N PHE A 488 21.52 -0.54 20.00
CA PHE A 488 20.92 -1.86 19.80
C PHE A 488 20.83 -2.71 21.09
N ARG A 489 21.07 -2.13 22.26
CA ARG A 489 21.15 -2.88 23.51
C ARG A 489 19.84 -3.61 23.82
N GLY A 490 19.95 -4.89 24.16
CA GLY A 490 18.79 -5.75 24.45
C GLY A 490 18.12 -6.37 23.21
N SER A 491 18.66 -6.13 22.01
CA SER A 491 18.22 -6.79 20.77
C SER A 491 19.17 -7.92 20.35
N GLU A 492 18.68 -8.86 19.54
CA GLU A 492 19.52 -9.92 18.93
C GLU A 492 20.66 -9.33 18.06
N LEU A 493 20.48 -8.12 17.49
CA LEU A 493 21.50 -7.44 16.69
C LEU A 493 22.71 -7.01 17.52
N GLN A 494 22.56 -6.76 18.82
CA GLN A 494 23.69 -6.45 19.69
C GLN A 494 24.68 -7.61 19.68
N ASN A 495 24.19 -8.84 19.91
CA ASN A 495 25.02 -10.03 19.91
C ASN A 495 25.69 -10.23 18.54
N TYR A 496 24.96 -10.00 17.46
CA TYR A 496 25.50 -10.10 16.10
C TYR A 496 26.65 -9.10 15.85
N PHE A 497 26.46 -7.82 16.15
CA PHE A 497 27.50 -6.80 15.97
C PHE A 497 28.69 -6.99 16.91
N THR A 498 28.45 -7.43 18.15
CA THR A 498 29.53 -7.81 19.07
C THR A 498 30.36 -8.94 18.49
N ARG A 499 29.74 -9.98 17.93
CA ARG A 499 30.48 -11.09 17.30
C ARG A 499 31.22 -10.66 16.03
N ILE A 500 30.67 -9.73 15.23
CA ILE A 500 31.43 -9.17 14.10
C ILE A 500 32.71 -8.48 14.58
N LEU A 501 32.67 -7.77 15.71
CA LEU A 501 33.81 -7.01 16.24
C LEU A 501 34.80 -7.87 17.03
N GLU A 502 34.32 -8.83 17.82
CA GLU A 502 35.14 -9.68 18.70
C GLU A 502 35.60 -10.95 17.99
N ASP A 503 34.69 -11.67 17.32
CA ASP A 503 34.97 -12.95 16.65
C ASP A 503 35.51 -12.75 15.21
N ASN A 504 35.57 -11.52 14.70
CA ASN A 504 35.96 -11.20 13.31
C ASN A 504 35.25 -12.09 12.26
N LEU A 505 33.94 -12.27 12.41
CA LEU A 505 33.15 -13.10 11.49
C LEU A 505 33.41 -12.68 10.03
N LYS A 506 33.81 -13.64 9.19
CA LYS A 506 34.09 -13.40 7.79
C LYS A 506 32.75 -13.32 7.05
N ALA A 507 32.42 -12.14 6.54
CA ALA A 507 31.22 -11.91 5.74
C ALA A 507 31.54 -11.91 4.23
N ILE A 508 30.89 -12.81 3.50
CA ILE A 508 31.01 -12.91 2.05
C ILE A 508 29.69 -12.51 1.41
N ILE A 509 29.78 -11.65 0.38
CA ILE A 509 28.62 -11.10 -0.31
C ILE A 509 28.76 -11.39 -1.80
N LYS A 510 27.73 -12.02 -2.38
CA LYS A 510 27.51 -12.01 -3.83
C LYS A 510 26.96 -10.63 -4.23
N PRO A 511 27.66 -9.84 -5.07
CA PRO A 511 27.17 -8.53 -5.49
C PRO A 511 25.93 -8.63 -6.40
N GLN A 512 25.04 -7.65 -6.33
CA GLN A 512 23.81 -7.59 -7.14
C GLN A 512 24.13 -7.60 -8.65
N TYR A 513 24.94 -6.65 -9.12
CA TYR A 513 25.31 -6.51 -10.54
C TYR A 513 26.44 -7.46 -10.92
N VAL A 514 26.12 -8.46 -11.75
CA VAL A 514 27.10 -9.41 -12.29
C VAL A 514 28.08 -8.77 -13.28
N ASP A 515 27.65 -7.73 -13.99
CA ASP A 515 28.46 -7.07 -15.04
C ASP A 515 29.75 -6.43 -14.50
N HIS A 516 29.84 -6.22 -13.19
CA HIS A 516 31.02 -5.69 -12.53
C HIS A 516 32.04 -6.78 -12.15
N ILE A 517 31.63 -8.05 -12.15
CA ILE A 517 32.48 -9.19 -11.75
C ILE A 517 33.65 -9.38 -12.74
N PRO A 518 33.44 -9.38 -14.08
CA PRO A 518 34.54 -9.54 -15.03
C PRO A 518 35.57 -8.40 -14.98
N LYS A 519 35.15 -7.21 -14.51
CA LYS A 519 36.05 -6.07 -14.32
C LYS A 519 36.95 -6.24 -13.10
N ALA A 520 36.48 -6.96 -12.08
CA ALA A 520 37.19 -7.16 -10.82
C ALA A 520 38.03 -8.45 -10.80
N VAL A 521 37.64 -9.46 -11.57
CA VAL A 521 38.27 -10.78 -11.59
C VAL A 521 38.65 -11.13 -13.03
N GLN A 522 39.95 -11.33 -13.26
CA GLN A 522 40.48 -11.83 -14.52
C GLN A 522 41.07 -13.22 -14.34
N GLY A 523 40.96 -14.05 -15.38
CA GLY A 523 41.45 -15.42 -15.40
C GLY A 523 40.40 -16.43 -15.85
N ASN A 524 40.81 -17.69 -15.89
CA ASN A 524 39.92 -18.81 -16.20
C ASN A 524 39.04 -19.16 -15.00
N VAL A 525 37.81 -19.59 -15.27
CA VAL A 525 36.85 -20.02 -14.24
C VAL A 525 37.45 -21.09 -13.33
N GLY A 526 38.10 -22.11 -13.90
CA GLY A 526 38.70 -23.22 -13.15
C GLY A 526 39.83 -22.81 -12.22
N GLU A 527 40.66 -21.85 -12.65
CA GLU A 527 41.78 -21.32 -11.88
C GLU A 527 41.29 -20.46 -10.72
N VAL A 528 40.32 -19.57 -10.97
CA VAL A 528 39.73 -18.72 -9.93
C VAL A 528 39.04 -19.57 -8.87
N LEU A 529 38.29 -20.59 -9.27
CA LEU A 529 37.65 -21.52 -8.33
C LEU A 529 38.70 -22.26 -7.49
N ASN A 530 39.79 -22.76 -8.10
CA ASN A 530 40.88 -23.40 -7.35
C ASN A 530 41.55 -22.45 -6.36
N GLN A 531 41.78 -21.20 -6.75
CA GLN A 531 42.42 -20.22 -5.89
C GLN A 531 41.56 -19.83 -4.68
N LYS A 532 40.24 -19.89 -4.84
CA LYS A 532 39.25 -19.51 -3.82
C LYS A 532 38.69 -20.69 -3.05
N ASP A 533 39.07 -21.92 -3.40
CA ASP A 533 38.61 -23.11 -2.72
C ASP A 533 39.22 -23.20 -1.33
N GLU A 534 38.37 -23.05 -0.32
CA GLU A 534 38.74 -23.21 1.10
C GLU A 534 38.01 -24.41 1.72
N ARG A 535 37.17 -25.12 0.95
CA ARG A 535 36.25 -26.16 1.44
C ARG A 535 36.44 -27.51 0.74
N ASP A 536 37.26 -27.57 -0.30
CA ASP A 536 37.44 -28.73 -1.18
C ASP A 536 36.12 -29.22 -1.81
N MET A 537 35.23 -28.27 -2.14
CA MET A 537 33.89 -28.54 -2.69
C MET A 537 33.78 -28.20 -4.18
N LYS A 538 34.89 -27.92 -4.87
CA LYS A 538 34.89 -27.49 -6.27
C LYS A 538 34.11 -28.44 -7.19
N GLU A 539 34.41 -29.74 -7.13
CA GLU A 539 33.85 -30.71 -8.08
C GLU A 539 32.34 -30.85 -7.93
N GLU A 540 31.85 -30.91 -6.69
CA GLU A 540 30.41 -30.97 -6.38
C GLU A 540 29.70 -29.69 -6.84
N LEU A 541 30.21 -28.51 -6.49
CA LEU A 541 29.60 -27.23 -6.88
C LEU A 541 29.62 -27.02 -8.40
N CYS A 542 30.69 -27.45 -9.09
CA CYS A 542 30.76 -27.38 -10.54
C CYS A 542 29.75 -28.31 -11.23
N ALA A 543 29.48 -29.48 -10.64
CA ALA A 543 28.46 -30.39 -11.13
C ALA A 543 27.05 -29.83 -10.88
N ASP A 544 26.77 -29.37 -9.67
CA ASP A 544 25.46 -28.84 -9.26
C ASP A 544 25.06 -27.61 -10.07
N LEU A 545 26.01 -26.68 -10.27
CA LEU A 545 25.79 -25.45 -11.03
C LEU A 545 26.08 -25.59 -12.53
N GLU A 546 26.30 -26.81 -13.04
CA GLU A 546 26.54 -27.10 -14.45
C GLU A 546 27.71 -26.29 -15.06
N LEU A 547 28.72 -25.98 -14.26
CA LEU A 547 29.87 -25.16 -14.68
C LEU A 547 30.93 -25.95 -15.45
N ASN A 548 30.84 -27.28 -15.50
CA ASN A 548 31.82 -28.15 -16.15
C ASN A 548 32.15 -27.75 -17.60
N GLN A 549 31.18 -27.19 -18.34
CA GLN A 549 31.36 -26.77 -19.73
C GLN A 549 32.12 -25.44 -19.88
N VAL A 550 32.22 -24.65 -18.81
CA VAL A 550 32.79 -23.29 -18.81
C VAL A 550 34.06 -23.17 -17.97
N ILE A 551 34.55 -24.26 -17.38
CA ILE A 551 35.76 -24.29 -16.54
C ILE A 551 36.98 -23.69 -17.26
N GLU A 552 37.15 -23.99 -18.55
CA GLU A 552 38.29 -23.54 -19.36
C GLU A 552 38.08 -22.15 -19.99
N ARG A 553 36.90 -21.53 -19.84
CA ARG A 553 36.61 -20.21 -20.40
C ARG A 553 37.08 -19.10 -19.47
N ASN A 554 37.38 -17.94 -20.06
CA ASN A 554 37.62 -16.72 -19.30
C ASN A 554 36.32 -16.19 -18.70
N VAL A 555 36.42 -15.56 -17.53
CA VAL A 555 35.27 -14.93 -16.85
C VAL A 555 34.61 -13.83 -17.69
N GLY A 556 35.37 -13.13 -18.53
CA GLY A 556 34.85 -12.07 -19.41
C GLY A 556 34.00 -12.56 -20.58
N ASP A 557 34.17 -13.82 -20.99
CA ASP A 557 33.49 -14.41 -22.15
C ASP A 557 32.19 -15.14 -21.74
N LEU A 558 31.85 -15.12 -20.45
CA LEU A 558 30.68 -15.82 -19.93
C LEU A 558 29.39 -15.05 -20.21
N SER A 559 28.32 -15.79 -20.51
CA SER A 559 26.96 -15.23 -20.53
C SER A 559 26.52 -14.82 -19.12
N GLY A 560 25.53 -13.93 -19.02
CA GLY A 560 25.03 -13.46 -17.72
C GLY A 560 24.58 -14.59 -16.77
N GLY A 561 23.94 -15.65 -17.30
CA GLY A 561 23.56 -16.83 -16.51
C GLY A 561 24.75 -17.70 -16.08
N GLU A 562 25.75 -17.89 -16.95
CA GLU A 562 27.01 -18.57 -16.58
C GLU A 562 27.78 -17.78 -15.52
N LEU A 563 27.87 -16.46 -15.69
CA LEU A 563 28.53 -15.55 -14.77
C LEU A 563 27.84 -15.52 -13.40
N GLN A 564 26.52 -15.57 -13.36
CA GLN A 564 25.74 -15.67 -12.14
C GLN A 564 26.02 -16.99 -11.41
N ARG A 565 26.00 -18.13 -12.12
CA ARG A 565 26.33 -19.45 -11.54
C ARG A 565 27.77 -19.48 -11.01
N PHE A 566 28.72 -18.92 -11.76
CA PHE A 566 30.09 -18.75 -11.31
C PHE A 566 30.18 -17.90 -10.04
N ALA A 567 29.46 -16.78 -9.97
CA ALA A 567 29.45 -15.91 -8.79
C ALA A 567 28.93 -16.64 -7.54
N ILE A 568 27.88 -17.45 -7.68
CA ILE A 568 27.33 -18.28 -6.60
C ILE A 568 28.36 -19.34 -6.17
N ALA A 569 29.01 -20.01 -7.12
CA ALA A 569 30.05 -21.00 -6.85
C ALA A 569 31.23 -20.39 -6.06
N VAL A 570 31.72 -19.23 -6.49
CA VAL A 570 32.84 -18.52 -5.84
C VAL A 570 32.52 -18.13 -4.39
N VAL A 571 31.25 -17.82 -4.09
CA VAL A 571 30.82 -17.52 -2.72
C VAL A 571 30.64 -18.80 -1.91
N ALA A 572 30.05 -19.84 -2.49
CA ALA A 572 29.79 -21.12 -1.83
C ALA A 572 31.06 -21.89 -1.46
N ILE A 573 32.12 -21.76 -2.27
CA ILE A 573 33.39 -22.47 -2.12
C ILE A 573 34.28 -21.89 -1.00
N GLN A 574 34.07 -20.62 -0.65
CA GLN A 574 34.80 -19.96 0.43
C GLN A 574 34.23 -20.34 1.81
N ASN A 575 35.10 -20.50 2.80
CA ASN A 575 34.70 -20.76 4.17
C ASN A 575 34.43 -19.44 4.90
N ALA A 576 33.19 -19.24 5.34
CA ALA A 576 32.73 -18.05 6.05
C ALA A 576 31.59 -18.39 7.02
N GLU A 577 31.41 -17.53 8.02
CA GLU A 577 30.30 -17.64 8.96
C GLU A 577 29.05 -16.91 8.44
N ILE A 578 29.22 -15.86 7.62
CA ILE A 578 28.11 -15.07 7.09
C ILE A 578 28.13 -15.10 5.56
N TYR A 579 27.09 -15.70 4.98
CA TYR A 579 26.85 -15.75 3.54
C TYR A 579 25.68 -14.84 3.17
N MET A 580 25.93 -13.91 2.25
CA MET A 580 24.91 -13.00 1.74
C MET A 580 24.78 -13.12 0.22
N PHE A 581 23.56 -13.36 -0.25
CA PHE A 581 23.24 -13.44 -1.67
C PHE A 581 22.28 -12.31 -2.05
N ASP A 582 22.77 -11.34 -2.83
CA ASP A 582 21.94 -10.28 -3.41
C ASP A 582 21.49 -10.70 -4.82
N GLU A 583 20.21 -11.06 -4.95
CA GLU A 583 19.57 -11.55 -6.17
C GLU A 583 20.32 -12.71 -6.86
N PRO A 584 20.35 -13.92 -6.25
CA PRO A 584 20.95 -15.12 -6.85
C PRO A 584 20.15 -15.71 -8.04
N SER A 585 18.86 -15.41 -8.21
CA SER A 585 18.02 -15.98 -9.27
C SER A 585 18.06 -15.24 -10.61
N SER A 586 18.63 -14.04 -10.67
CA SER A 586 18.63 -13.19 -11.86
C SER A 586 19.33 -13.86 -13.05
N TYR A 587 18.75 -13.74 -14.26
CA TYR A 587 19.21 -14.33 -15.53
C TYR A 587 19.24 -15.85 -15.62
N LEU A 588 18.84 -16.55 -14.56
CA LEU A 588 18.79 -18.02 -14.56
C LEU A 588 17.43 -18.50 -15.06
N ASP A 589 17.44 -19.63 -15.76
CA ASP A 589 16.20 -20.37 -16.03
C ASP A 589 15.66 -21.05 -14.77
N VAL A 590 14.46 -21.61 -14.88
CA VAL A 590 13.75 -22.24 -13.76
C VAL A 590 14.58 -23.34 -13.09
N LYS A 591 15.22 -24.21 -13.86
CA LYS A 591 16.00 -25.34 -13.34
C LYS A 591 17.26 -24.86 -12.63
N GLN A 592 17.97 -23.93 -13.25
CA GLN A 592 19.18 -23.32 -12.74
C GLN A 592 18.89 -22.52 -11.46
N ARG A 593 17.75 -21.82 -11.37
CA ARG A 593 17.31 -21.12 -10.14
C ARG A 593 17.15 -22.09 -8.98
N LEU A 594 16.56 -23.25 -9.21
CA LEU A 594 16.31 -24.24 -8.16
C LEU A 594 17.58 -24.96 -7.73
N LYS A 595 18.47 -25.29 -8.67
CA LYS A 595 19.82 -25.79 -8.36
C LYS A 595 20.64 -24.78 -7.57
N ALA A 596 20.66 -23.52 -8.00
CA ALA A 596 21.28 -22.44 -7.25
C ALA A 596 20.70 -22.32 -5.83
N ALA A 597 19.38 -22.48 -5.71
CA ALA A 597 18.73 -22.44 -4.42
C ALA A 597 19.08 -23.63 -3.52
N GLN A 598 19.24 -24.84 -4.07
CA GLN A 598 19.74 -26.00 -3.35
C GLN A 598 21.17 -25.76 -2.82
N VAL A 599 22.05 -25.22 -3.66
CA VAL A 599 23.43 -24.87 -3.27
C VAL A 599 23.44 -23.83 -2.17
N VAL A 600 22.63 -22.78 -2.25
CA VAL A 600 22.54 -21.78 -1.17
C VAL A 600 22.05 -22.41 0.14
N ARG A 601 21.10 -23.35 0.09
CA ARG A 601 20.64 -24.08 1.27
C ARG A 601 21.69 -25.06 1.81
N SER A 602 22.55 -25.64 0.99
CA SER A 602 23.63 -26.54 1.44
C SER A 602 24.72 -25.82 2.25
N LEU A 603 24.76 -24.48 2.20
CA LEU A 603 25.63 -23.64 3.03
C LEU A 603 25.16 -23.51 4.49
N LEU A 604 23.96 -23.99 4.82
CA LEU A 604 23.43 -23.93 6.17
C LEU A 604 24.21 -24.87 7.10
N ARG A 605 24.86 -24.28 8.10
CA ARG A 605 25.52 -24.95 9.22
C ARG A 605 24.93 -24.40 10.52
N ALA A 606 25.09 -25.13 11.63
CA ALA A 606 24.52 -24.73 12.92
C ALA A 606 24.93 -23.32 13.39
N ASN A 607 26.09 -22.81 12.95
CA ASN A 607 26.62 -21.51 13.34
C ASN A 607 26.74 -20.51 12.17
N SER A 608 26.24 -20.84 10.97
CA SER A 608 26.31 -19.95 9.81
C SER A 608 25.06 -19.08 9.70
N TYR A 609 25.23 -17.86 9.21
CA TYR A 609 24.15 -16.93 8.88
C TYR A 609 24.02 -16.87 7.36
N VAL A 610 22.82 -17.15 6.85
CA VAL A 610 22.55 -17.06 5.41
C VAL A 610 21.46 -16.03 5.18
N ILE A 611 21.77 -14.98 4.43
CA ILE A 611 20.83 -13.90 4.10
C ILE A 611 20.66 -13.86 2.59
N VAL A 612 19.42 -13.91 2.13
CA VAL A 612 19.08 -13.92 0.71
C VAL A 612 18.15 -12.75 0.42
N VAL A 613 18.49 -11.95 -0.59
CA VAL A 613 17.59 -10.96 -1.18
C VAL A 613 17.07 -11.54 -2.48
N GLU A 614 15.76 -11.65 -2.60
CA GLU A 614 15.12 -12.17 -3.81
C GLU A 614 13.88 -11.38 -4.20
N HIS A 615 13.66 -11.34 -5.50
CA HIS A 615 12.46 -10.74 -6.11
C HIS A 615 11.49 -11.80 -6.60
N ASP A 616 11.98 -13.01 -6.91
CA ASP A 616 11.13 -14.15 -7.27
C ASP A 616 10.55 -14.76 -5.99
N LEU A 617 9.25 -14.55 -5.77
CA LEU A 617 8.56 -15.06 -4.59
C LEU A 617 8.57 -16.59 -4.52
N SER A 618 8.59 -17.28 -5.67
CA SER A 618 8.56 -18.75 -5.75
C SER A 618 9.89 -19.34 -5.28
N VAL A 619 11.00 -18.77 -5.76
CA VAL A 619 12.35 -19.15 -5.32
C VAL A 619 12.57 -18.75 -3.86
N LEU A 620 12.09 -17.58 -3.44
CA LEU A 620 12.19 -17.10 -2.06
C LEU A 620 11.48 -18.05 -1.07
N ASP A 621 10.33 -18.62 -1.45
CA ASP A 621 9.59 -19.58 -0.61
C ASP A 621 10.32 -20.92 -0.46
N TYR A 622 11.06 -21.35 -1.48
CA TYR A 622 11.91 -22.54 -1.42
C TYR A 622 13.19 -22.29 -0.60
N LEU A 623 13.82 -21.13 -0.79
CA LEU A 623 15.09 -20.75 -0.16
C LEU A 623 14.96 -20.47 1.33
N SER A 624 13.98 -19.66 1.71
CA SER A 624 13.94 -19.02 3.02
C SER A 624 13.27 -19.91 4.07
N ASP A 625 13.63 -19.71 5.34
CA ASP A 625 12.90 -20.27 6.48
C ASP A 625 12.14 -19.16 7.23
N PHE A 626 12.67 -17.94 7.21
CA PHE A 626 12.00 -16.71 7.66
C PHE A 626 12.11 -15.62 6.59
N ILE A 627 11.14 -14.71 6.55
CA ILE A 627 11.13 -13.58 5.63
C ILE A 627 10.95 -12.28 6.40
N CYS A 628 11.79 -11.27 6.11
CA CYS A 628 11.50 -9.89 6.44
C CYS A 628 11.02 -9.15 5.20
N CYS A 629 9.91 -8.42 5.35
CA CYS A 629 9.41 -7.54 4.31
C CYS A 629 9.97 -6.13 4.53
N LEU A 630 10.41 -5.50 3.45
CA LEU A 630 10.78 -4.09 3.44
C LEU A 630 9.70 -3.31 2.71
N TYR A 631 9.14 -2.32 3.40
CA TYR A 631 8.12 -1.42 2.86
C TYR A 631 8.54 0.04 3.03
N GLY A 632 7.80 0.93 2.38
CA GLY A 632 8.04 2.36 2.37
C GLY A 632 8.01 2.90 0.95
N LYS A 633 8.70 4.02 0.72
CA LYS A 633 8.71 4.67 -0.58
C LYS A 633 10.08 4.55 -1.25
N PRO A 634 10.17 4.01 -2.50
CA PRO A 634 11.42 3.90 -3.24
C PRO A 634 12.21 5.21 -3.29
N GLY A 635 13.50 5.17 -2.95
CA GLY A 635 14.41 6.32 -2.94
C GLY A 635 14.17 7.33 -1.81
N ALA A 636 13.17 7.10 -0.96
CA ALA A 636 12.73 8.01 0.08
C ALA A 636 13.02 7.45 1.48
N TYR A 637 12.37 6.35 1.85
CA TYR A 637 12.64 5.65 3.10
C TYR A 637 12.25 4.18 2.98
N GLY A 638 12.91 3.33 3.77
CA GLY A 638 12.57 1.92 3.90
C GLY A 638 12.48 1.52 5.37
N VAL A 639 11.48 0.72 5.71
CA VAL A 639 11.30 0.12 7.04
C VAL A 639 11.38 -1.39 6.88
N VAL A 640 12.18 -2.03 7.73
CA VAL A 640 12.27 -3.50 7.80
C VAL A 640 11.28 -4.01 8.85
N THR A 641 10.39 -4.92 8.46
CA THR A 641 9.49 -5.59 9.41
C THR A 641 10.26 -6.58 10.29
N LEU A 642 9.62 -6.99 11.39
CA LEU A 642 10.03 -8.18 12.13
C LEU A 642 10.01 -9.42 11.21
N PRO A 643 10.83 -10.45 11.50
CA PRO A 643 10.86 -11.68 10.72
C PRO A 643 9.54 -12.46 10.88
N PHE A 644 8.92 -12.81 9.76
CA PHE A 644 7.73 -13.65 9.69
C PHE A 644 8.08 -15.04 9.17
N SER A 645 7.19 -16.01 9.40
CA SER A 645 7.26 -17.27 8.67
C SER A 645 7.09 -17.01 7.17
N VAL A 646 7.69 -17.85 6.33
CA VAL A 646 7.70 -17.66 4.86
C VAL A 646 6.30 -17.43 4.28
N ARG A 647 5.32 -18.24 4.70
CA ARG A 647 3.94 -18.15 4.22
C ARG A 647 3.29 -16.84 4.65
N GLU A 648 3.39 -16.50 5.93
CA GLU A 648 2.78 -15.28 6.48
C GLU A 648 3.43 -14.03 5.88
N GLY A 649 4.77 -13.98 5.81
CA GLY A 649 5.52 -12.86 5.27
C GLY A 649 5.17 -12.55 3.81
N ILE A 650 5.10 -13.57 2.95
CA ILE A 650 4.71 -13.36 1.55
C ILE A 650 3.23 -12.93 1.45
N ASN A 651 2.34 -13.51 2.26
CA ASN A 651 0.92 -13.13 2.23
C ASN A 651 0.71 -11.69 2.74
N ILE A 652 1.44 -11.26 3.77
CA ILE A 652 1.51 -9.87 4.25
C ILE A 652 2.01 -8.94 3.14
N PHE A 653 3.09 -9.33 2.45
CA PHE A 653 3.66 -8.54 1.37
C PHE A 653 2.67 -8.34 0.20
N LEU A 654 1.93 -9.39 -0.16
CA LEU A 654 0.92 -9.36 -1.23
C LEU A 654 -0.33 -8.58 -0.82
N ALA A 655 -0.80 -8.77 0.41
CA ALA A 655 -1.94 -8.05 0.97
C ALA A 655 -1.66 -6.55 1.12
N GLY A 656 -0.38 -6.14 1.24
CA GLY A 656 0.00 -4.75 1.41
C GLY A 656 -0.25 -4.21 2.82
N PHE A 657 -0.47 -5.11 3.78
CA PHE A 657 -0.85 -4.78 5.16
C PHE A 657 -0.08 -5.63 6.16
N VAL A 658 0.62 -4.96 7.07
CA VAL A 658 1.38 -5.59 8.17
C VAL A 658 0.52 -5.59 9.43
N PRO A 659 0.01 -6.76 9.88
CA PRO A 659 -0.92 -6.84 11.00
C PRO A 659 -0.27 -6.46 12.34
N THR A 660 1.00 -6.82 12.55
CA THR A 660 1.73 -6.54 13.81
C THR A 660 1.94 -5.05 14.07
N GLU A 661 2.04 -4.26 13.00
CA GLU A 661 2.26 -2.82 13.06
C GLU A 661 0.98 -2.03 12.73
N ASN A 662 -0.12 -2.74 12.47
CA ASN A 662 -1.39 -2.21 11.97
C ASN A 662 -1.21 -1.17 10.84
N LEU A 663 -0.27 -1.46 9.92
CA LEU A 663 0.17 -0.52 8.90
C LEU A 663 -0.12 -1.07 7.51
N ARG A 664 -0.92 -0.33 6.75
CA ARG A 664 -1.13 -0.56 5.32
C ARG A 664 -0.13 0.27 4.54
N PHE A 665 0.79 -0.39 3.84
CA PHE A 665 1.79 0.30 3.01
C PHE A 665 1.41 0.29 1.51
N ARG A 666 0.37 -0.44 1.13
CA ARG A 666 -0.19 -0.45 -0.23
C ARG A 666 -1.71 -0.36 -0.19
N ASP A 667 -2.30 0.46 -1.05
CA ASP A 667 -3.75 0.68 -1.09
C ASP A 667 -4.49 -0.57 -1.59
N GLU A 668 -3.99 -1.18 -2.66
CA GLU A 668 -4.56 -2.37 -3.28
C GLU A 668 -3.79 -3.65 -2.91
N SER A 669 -4.51 -4.75 -2.66
CA SER A 669 -3.92 -6.07 -2.51
C SER A 669 -3.60 -6.68 -3.87
N LEU A 670 -2.45 -7.35 -3.97
CA LEU A 670 -2.09 -8.12 -5.15
C LEU A 670 -2.78 -9.49 -5.07
N THR A 671 -3.74 -9.73 -5.97
CA THR A 671 -4.47 -11.00 -6.04
C THR A 671 -4.08 -11.77 -7.30
N PHE A 672 -3.86 -13.07 -7.15
CA PHE A 672 -3.57 -14.00 -8.25
C PHE A 672 -4.81 -14.75 -8.69
N LYS A 673 -6.00 -14.15 -8.53
CA LYS A 673 -7.18 -14.72 -9.15
C LYS A 673 -6.85 -14.82 -10.63
N VAL A 674 -6.75 -16.05 -11.13
CA VAL A 674 -6.99 -16.32 -12.53
C VAL A 674 -8.33 -15.66 -12.72
N ALA A 675 -8.35 -14.51 -13.41
CA ALA A 675 -9.62 -13.99 -13.85
C ALA A 675 -10.22 -15.19 -14.58
N GLU A 676 -11.27 -15.78 -13.99
CA GLU A 676 -12.23 -16.50 -14.78
C GLU A 676 -12.51 -15.50 -15.89
N THR A 677 -11.93 -15.77 -17.06
CA THR A 677 -12.35 -15.11 -18.27
C THR A 677 -13.85 -15.23 -18.18
N PRO A 678 -14.60 -14.10 -18.15
CA PRO A 678 -16.06 -14.18 -18.14
C PRO A 678 -16.37 -15.19 -19.22
N GLN A 679 -17.02 -16.30 -18.86
CA GLN A 679 -17.19 -17.44 -19.76
C GLN A 679 -17.74 -16.88 -21.08
N GLU A 680 -16.83 -16.60 -22.02
CA GLU A 680 -17.22 -16.16 -23.35
C GLU A 680 -17.95 -17.38 -23.84
N SER A 681 -19.24 -17.19 -24.11
CA SER A 681 -20.10 -18.28 -24.52
C SER A 681 -19.40 -19.03 -25.65
N ALA A 682 -19.53 -20.36 -25.72
CA ALA A 682 -18.89 -21.14 -26.78
C ALA A 682 -19.18 -20.58 -28.20
N GLU A 683 -20.31 -19.87 -28.34
CA GLU A 683 -20.75 -19.13 -29.53
C GLU A 683 -19.86 -17.91 -29.87
N GLU A 684 -19.32 -17.17 -28.88
CA GLU A 684 -18.37 -16.07 -29.11
C GLU A 684 -16.99 -16.61 -29.53
N ILE A 685 -16.58 -17.75 -28.97
CA ILE A 685 -15.29 -18.39 -29.30
C ILE A 685 -15.27 -18.92 -30.75
N GLU A 686 -16.43 -19.34 -31.27
CA GLU A 686 -16.58 -19.75 -32.67
C GLU A 686 -16.40 -18.60 -33.67
N THR A 687 -16.56 -17.35 -33.24
CA THR A 687 -16.35 -16.17 -34.11
C THR A 687 -14.90 -15.72 -34.22
N TYR A 688 -13.99 -16.24 -33.40
CA TYR A 688 -12.57 -15.86 -33.48
C TYR A 688 -11.88 -16.48 -34.69
N ALA A 689 -11.05 -15.68 -35.37
CA ALA A 689 -10.19 -16.20 -36.41
C ALA A 689 -9.21 -17.20 -35.80
N ARG A 690 -9.09 -18.36 -36.44
CA ARG A 690 -8.11 -19.39 -36.09
C ARG A 690 -6.97 -19.31 -37.07
N TYR A 691 -5.78 -19.12 -36.54
CA TYR A 691 -4.56 -19.08 -37.30
C TYR A 691 -3.73 -20.31 -36.97
N ARG A 692 -3.04 -20.82 -37.98
CA ARG A 692 -2.21 -22.02 -37.87
C ARG A 692 -0.83 -21.71 -38.41
N TYR A 693 0.19 -22.14 -37.67
CA TYR A 693 1.56 -22.14 -38.16
C TYR A 693 1.98 -23.59 -38.50
N PRO A 694 2.68 -23.80 -39.62
CA PRO A 694 3.10 -25.12 -40.05
C PRO A 694 4.26 -25.67 -39.20
N SER A 695 4.56 -26.96 -39.39
CA SER A 695 5.77 -27.56 -38.86
C SER A 695 6.98 -26.94 -39.54
N MET A 696 7.90 -26.38 -38.75
CA MET A 696 9.11 -25.75 -39.28
C MET A 696 10.35 -26.21 -38.55
N SER A 697 11.47 -26.23 -39.25
CA SER A 697 12.76 -26.51 -38.65
C SER A 697 13.78 -25.42 -38.95
N LYS A 698 14.62 -25.13 -37.96
CA LYS A 698 15.72 -24.19 -38.08
C LYS A 698 16.97 -24.76 -37.46
N THR A 699 18.07 -24.65 -38.18
CA THR A 699 19.41 -25.00 -37.74
C THR A 699 20.25 -23.73 -37.63
N GLN A 700 20.90 -23.55 -36.49
CA GLN A 700 21.83 -22.44 -36.23
C GLN A 700 23.11 -23.01 -35.65
N GLY A 701 24.14 -23.15 -36.49
CA GLY A 701 25.38 -23.81 -36.12
C GLY A 701 25.14 -25.25 -35.67
N ASN A 702 25.40 -25.54 -34.39
CA ASN A 702 25.22 -26.86 -33.78
C ASN A 702 23.83 -27.08 -33.16
N PHE A 703 22.98 -26.06 -33.15
CA PHE A 703 21.66 -26.11 -32.55
C PHE A 703 20.59 -26.36 -33.61
N ARG A 704 19.72 -27.34 -33.35
CA ARG A 704 18.53 -27.64 -34.16
C ARG A 704 17.27 -27.38 -33.36
N LEU A 705 16.37 -26.59 -33.94
CA LEU A 705 15.03 -26.34 -33.45
C LEU A 705 14.02 -26.96 -34.41
N ARG A 706 13.15 -27.82 -33.90
CA ARG A 706 11.96 -28.31 -34.59
C ARG A 706 10.74 -27.74 -33.91
N VAL A 707 9.86 -27.09 -34.67
CA VAL A 707 8.59 -26.56 -34.20
C VAL A 707 7.49 -27.42 -34.76
N VAL A 708 6.70 -28.01 -33.89
CA VAL A 708 5.51 -28.79 -34.26
C VAL A 708 4.40 -27.81 -34.65
N GLU A 709 3.60 -28.17 -35.65
CA GLU A 709 2.44 -27.38 -36.06
C GLU A 709 1.52 -27.04 -34.88
N GLY A 710 0.93 -25.85 -34.92
CA GLY A 710 0.08 -25.36 -33.85
C GLY A 710 -0.94 -24.34 -34.30
N GLU A 711 -1.99 -24.21 -33.50
CA GLU A 711 -3.12 -23.30 -33.75
C GLU A 711 -3.27 -22.30 -32.61
N PHE A 712 -3.55 -21.05 -32.97
CA PHE A 712 -3.84 -19.96 -32.05
C PHE A 712 -5.07 -19.20 -32.52
N THR A 713 -5.80 -18.60 -31.58
CA THR A 713 -6.94 -17.74 -31.90
C THR A 713 -6.63 -16.29 -31.58
N ASP A 714 -7.43 -15.39 -32.14
CA ASP A 714 -7.51 -14.03 -31.64
C ASP A 714 -7.86 -14.00 -30.15
N SER A 715 -7.43 -12.95 -29.46
CA SER A 715 -7.69 -12.72 -28.02
C SER A 715 -7.09 -13.76 -27.07
N GLN A 716 -6.15 -14.61 -27.51
CA GLN A 716 -5.45 -15.58 -26.66
C GLN A 716 -4.01 -15.17 -26.36
N ILE A 717 -3.58 -15.46 -25.13
CA ILE A 717 -2.19 -15.34 -24.71
C ILE A 717 -1.54 -16.72 -24.65
N ILE A 718 -0.48 -16.88 -25.44
CA ILE A 718 0.32 -18.10 -25.50
C ILE A 718 1.64 -17.86 -24.76
N VAL A 719 1.88 -18.61 -23.69
CA VAL A 719 3.14 -18.54 -22.95
C VAL A 719 4.08 -19.65 -23.39
N MET A 720 5.32 -19.29 -23.68
CA MET A 720 6.39 -20.20 -24.06
C MET A 720 7.27 -20.52 -22.84
N LEU A 721 7.35 -21.78 -22.46
CA LEU A 721 8.13 -22.27 -21.31
C LEU A 721 9.23 -23.24 -21.74
N GLY A 722 10.43 -23.08 -21.18
CA GLY A 722 11.57 -23.95 -21.46
C GLY A 722 12.85 -23.48 -20.78
N GLU A 723 13.87 -24.34 -20.76
CA GLU A 723 15.23 -23.99 -20.30
C GLU A 723 15.88 -22.92 -21.20
N ASN A 724 16.95 -22.28 -20.72
CA ASN A 724 17.72 -21.37 -21.57
C ASN A 724 18.44 -22.15 -22.67
N GLY A 725 18.40 -21.65 -23.91
CA GLY A 725 19.01 -22.34 -25.05
C GLY A 725 18.11 -23.38 -25.74
N THR A 726 16.80 -23.43 -25.44
CA THR A 726 15.85 -24.28 -26.15
C THR A 726 15.30 -23.68 -27.45
N GLY A 727 15.73 -22.46 -27.83
CA GLY A 727 15.29 -21.80 -29.07
C GLY A 727 14.00 -20.99 -28.98
N LYS A 728 13.58 -20.57 -27.77
CA LYS A 728 12.40 -19.71 -27.55
C LYS A 728 12.47 -18.40 -28.33
N THR A 729 13.55 -17.65 -28.14
CA THR A 729 13.83 -16.41 -28.88
C THR A 729 13.98 -16.67 -30.38
N THR A 730 14.53 -17.82 -30.78
CA THR A 730 14.64 -18.21 -32.19
C THR A 730 13.25 -18.41 -32.81
N PHE A 731 12.32 -19.06 -32.11
CA PHE A 731 10.94 -19.21 -32.57
C PHE A 731 10.23 -17.86 -32.68
N ILE A 732 10.37 -16.99 -31.67
CA ILE A 732 9.82 -15.62 -31.74
C ILE A 732 10.37 -14.85 -32.95
N ARG A 733 11.67 -14.93 -33.22
CA ARG A 733 12.28 -14.26 -34.39
C ARG A 733 11.77 -14.83 -35.71
N MET A 734 11.42 -16.12 -35.77
CA MET A 734 10.77 -16.72 -36.93
C MET A 734 9.34 -16.18 -37.11
N LEU A 735 8.57 -16.09 -36.02
CA LEU A 735 7.23 -15.49 -36.05
C LEU A 735 7.26 -13.99 -36.39
N ALA A 736 8.32 -13.28 -36.01
CA ALA A 736 8.51 -11.86 -36.33
C ALA A 736 8.94 -11.61 -37.79
N GLY A 737 9.22 -12.65 -38.58
CA GLY A 737 9.78 -12.51 -39.93
C GLY A 737 11.26 -12.13 -40.00
N LEU A 738 11.93 -11.95 -38.85
CA LEU A 738 13.36 -11.60 -38.77
C LEU A 738 14.27 -12.77 -39.16
N LEU A 739 13.80 -14.01 -38.98
CA LEU A 739 14.53 -15.22 -39.34
C LEU A 739 13.64 -16.14 -40.19
N LYS A 740 14.12 -16.55 -41.36
CA LYS A 740 13.42 -17.51 -42.20
C LYS A 740 13.69 -18.96 -41.73
N PRO A 741 12.67 -19.85 -41.71
CA PRO A 741 12.87 -21.27 -41.43
C PRO A 741 13.66 -21.96 -42.56
N ASP A 742 14.39 -23.03 -42.24
CA ASP A 742 15.20 -23.77 -43.23
C ASP A 742 14.35 -24.79 -44.01
N SER A 743 13.39 -25.42 -43.33
CA SER A 743 12.41 -26.31 -43.95
C SER A 743 11.03 -26.05 -43.35
N VAL A 744 10.02 -25.99 -44.20
CA VAL A 744 8.61 -25.96 -43.81
C VAL A 744 7.97 -27.21 -44.38
N GLU A 745 7.50 -28.11 -43.51
CA GLU A 745 6.76 -29.30 -43.94
C GLU A 745 5.29 -28.90 -44.12
N ASN A 746 4.72 -29.19 -45.31
CA ASN A 746 3.44 -28.71 -45.86
C ASN A 746 3.49 -27.29 -46.45
N SER A 747 3.78 -27.23 -47.75
CA SER A 747 3.94 -26.02 -48.58
C SER A 747 2.66 -25.20 -48.84
N ASP A 748 1.49 -25.69 -48.40
CA ASP A 748 0.19 -25.12 -48.79
C ASP A 748 -0.40 -24.16 -47.74
N VAL A 749 0.29 -23.95 -46.62
CA VAL A 749 -0.10 -22.98 -45.59
C VAL A 749 0.87 -21.79 -45.67
N GLU A 750 0.48 -20.78 -46.45
CA GLU A 750 1.14 -19.46 -46.39
C GLU A 750 0.96 -18.90 -44.98
N ILE A 751 2.06 -18.56 -44.31
CA ILE A 751 2.01 -17.83 -43.04
C ILE A 751 1.37 -16.48 -43.37
N PRO A 752 0.20 -16.13 -42.80
CA PRO A 752 -0.42 -14.85 -43.09
C PRO A 752 0.54 -13.72 -42.70
N GLU A 753 0.66 -12.70 -43.55
CA GLU A 753 1.41 -11.48 -43.20
C GLU A 753 0.65 -10.74 -42.11
N PHE A 754 1.03 -10.99 -40.85
CA PHE A 754 0.53 -10.23 -39.72
C PHE A 754 1.40 -9.01 -39.48
N ASN A 755 0.77 -7.92 -39.04
CA ASN A 755 1.53 -6.84 -38.45
C ASN A 755 2.00 -7.26 -37.06
N VAL A 756 3.31 -7.36 -36.86
CA VAL A 756 3.92 -7.88 -35.63
C VAL A 756 4.57 -6.76 -34.83
N SER A 757 4.25 -6.69 -33.54
CA SER A 757 5.00 -5.86 -32.59
C SER A 757 5.89 -6.75 -31.73
N TYR A 758 7.19 -6.47 -31.73
CA TYR A 758 8.19 -7.27 -31.02
C TYR A 758 8.90 -6.46 -29.92
N LYS A 759 8.93 -7.03 -28.72
CA LYS A 759 9.81 -6.62 -27.61
C LYS A 759 10.98 -7.61 -27.50
N PRO A 760 12.22 -7.17 -27.73
CA PRO A 760 13.40 -8.03 -27.56
C PRO A 760 13.72 -8.32 -26.10
N GLN A 761 14.45 -9.42 -25.87
CA GLN A 761 14.96 -9.85 -24.57
C GLN A 761 15.99 -8.84 -24.01
N LYS A 762 17.03 -8.53 -24.80
CA LYS A 762 18.07 -7.56 -24.43
C LYS A 762 17.64 -6.15 -24.84
N ILE A 763 17.53 -5.25 -23.87
CA ILE A 763 17.21 -3.85 -24.11
C ILE A 763 18.44 -3.02 -23.81
N SER A 764 18.93 -2.29 -24.81
CA SER A 764 20.03 -1.34 -24.65
C SER A 764 19.52 0.08 -24.88
N PRO A 765 19.86 1.04 -24.00
CA PRO A 765 19.42 2.42 -24.16
C PRO A 765 20.33 3.13 -25.18
N LYS A 766 20.12 2.90 -26.47
CA LYS A 766 20.88 3.56 -27.55
C LYS A 766 20.31 4.94 -27.94
N PHE A 767 19.06 5.22 -27.56
CA PHE A 767 18.37 6.45 -27.93
C PHE A 767 18.81 7.63 -27.06
N GLN A 768 19.39 8.67 -27.67
CA GLN A 768 19.99 9.80 -26.95
C GLN A 768 19.00 10.88 -26.50
N SER A 769 17.72 10.77 -26.84
CA SER A 769 16.71 11.76 -26.49
C SER A 769 15.82 11.31 -25.31
N THR A 770 14.86 12.15 -24.96
CA THR A 770 13.92 11.92 -23.86
C THR A 770 12.92 10.82 -24.17
N VAL A 771 12.39 10.18 -23.13
CA VAL A 771 11.32 9.18 -23.25
C VAL A 771 10.10 9.77 -23.96
N ARG A 772 9.71 11.02 -23.66
CA ARG A 772 8.60 11.70 -24.37
C ARG A 772 8.84 11.73 -25.87
N HIS A 773 10.05 12.07 -26.31
CA HIS A 773 10.37 12.15 -27.74
C HIS A 773 10.34 10.76 -28.38
N LEU A 774 10.84 9.73 -27.68
CA LEU A 774 10.79 8.34 -28.14
C LEU A 774 9.35 7.82 -28.32
N LEU A 775 8.46 8.10 -27.36
CA LEU A 775 7.06 7.70 -27.45
C LEU A 775 6.34 8.47 -28.56
N HIS A 776 6.60 9.77 -28.71
CA HIS A 776 5.99 10.56 -29.77
C HIS A 776 6.48 10.14 -31.17
N SER A 777 7.74 9.74 -31.32
CA SER A 777 8.27 9.30 -32.62
C SER A 777 7.76 7.93 -33.03
N ARG A 778 7.56 7.01 -32.08
CA ARG A 778 7.19 5.61 -32.37
C ARG A 778 5.70 5.30 -32.25
N ILE A 779 4.96 5.97 -31.35
CA ILE A 779 3.58 5.62 -30.99
C ILE A 779 2.66 6.84 -30.85
N ARG A 780 2.79 7.83 -31.74
CA ARG A 780 2.07 9.12 -31.68
C ARG A 780 0.55 8.98 -31.48
N ASP A 781 -0.07 8.07 -32.23
CA ASP A 781 -1.52 7.89 -32.23
C ASP A 781 -2.00 7.22 -30.94
N SER A 782 -1.33 6.15 -30.52
CA SER A 782 -1.63 5.42 -29.29
C SER A 782 -1.36 6.25 -28.03
N TYR A 783 -0.31 7.07 -28.03
CA TYR A 783 0.03 7.98 -26.93
C TYR A 783 -1.09 8.98 -26.63
N THR A 784 -1.85 9.38 -27.66
CA THR A 784 -2.96 10.34 -27.53
C THR A 784 -4.25 9.65 -27.06
N HIS A 785 -4.34 8.33 -27.19
CA HIS A 785 -5.57 7.60 -26.92
C HIS A 785 -5.83 7.43 -25.40
N PRO A 786 -6.97 7.90 -24.87
CA PRO A 786 -7.25 7.85 -23.42
C PRO A 786 -7.24 6.44 -22.82
N GLN A 787 -7.68 5.42 -23.57
CA GLN A 787 -7.68 4.04 -23.08
C GLN A 787 -6.25 3.50 -22.94
N PHE A 788 -5.35 3.83 -23.87
CA PHE A 788 -3.95 3.43 -23.76
C PHE A 788 -3.26 4.09 -22.57
N MET A 789 -3.60 5.36 -22.31
CA MET A 789 -3.12 6.05 -21.11
C MET A 789 -3.61 5.39 -19.82
N SER A 790 -4.89 4.99 -19.74
CA SER A 790 -5.46 4.35 -18.54
C SER A 790 -4.97 2.92 -18.35
N ASP A 791 -4.84 2.16 -19.43
CA ASP A 791 -4.57 0.72 -19.35
C ASP A 791 -3.07 0.41 -19.30
N VAL A 792 -2.23 1.24 -19.93
CA VAL A 792 -0.78 0.99 -20.06
C VAL A 792 0.05 2.05 -19.35
N MET A 793 -0.08 3.34 -19.72
CA MET A 793 0.87 4.36 -19.25
C MET A 793 0.77 4.67 -17.75
N LYS A 794 -0.45 4.83 -17.22
CA LYS A 794 -0.67 5.12 -15.79
C LYS A 794 -0.24 3.95 -14.89
N PRO A 795 -0.65 2.69 -15.14
CA PRO A 795 -0.23 1.57 -14.32
C PRO A 795 1.29 1.33 -14.37
N LEU A 796 1.93 1.52 -15.52
CA LEU A 796 3.39 1.40 -15.66
C LEU A 796 4.15 2.64 -15.14
N LEU A 797 3.46 3.67 -14.64
CA LEU A 797 4.03 4.92 -14.12
C LEU A 797 4.98 5.63 -15.11
N ILE A 798 4.66 5.59 -16.41
CA ILE A 798 5.49 6.18 -17.47
C ILE A 798 5.50 7.71 -17.38
N GLU A 799 4.44 8.33 -16.87
CA GLU A 799 4.32 9.80 -16.72
C GLU A 799 5.52 10.42 -15.98
N GLN A 800 6.07 9.72 -14.99
CA GLN A 800 7.21 10.19 -14.20
C GLN A 800 8.56 10.10 -14.94
N LEU A 801 8.62 9.32 -16.03
CA LEU A 801 9.81 9.04 -16.82
C LEU A 801 9.88 9.91 -18.09
N MET A 802 8.78 10.57 -18.46
CA MET A 802 8.62 11.32 -19.72
C MET A 802 9.74 12.33 -19.99
N ASP A 803 10.19 13.04 -18.95
CA ASP A 803 11.20 14.10 -19.06
C ASP A 803 12.64 13.58 -18.86
N GLN A 804 12.82 12.28 -18.61
CA GLN A 804 14.13 11.67 -18.45
C GLN A 804 14.71 11.22 -19.81
N GLU A 805 16.04 11.21 -19.89
CA GLU A 805 16.78 10.65 -21.02
C GLU A 805 16.81 9.13 -20.92
N VAL A 806 16.63 8.44 -22.04
CA VAL A 806 16.55 6.97 -22.08
C VAL A 806 17.85 6.31 -21.58
N VAL A 807 19.00 6.95 -21.84
CA VAL A 807 20.33 6.51 -21.39
C VAL A 807 20.47 6.46 -19.87
N ASN A 808 19.74 7.31 -19.16
CA ASN A 808 19.85 7.46 -17.70
C ASN A 808 18.80 6.63 -16.93
N LEU A 809 17.93 5.89 -17.64
CA LEU A 809 16.92 5.06 -17.01
C LEU A 809 17.53 3.81 -16.34
N SER A 810 16.95 3.40 -15.22
CA SER A 810 17.25 2.10 -14.64
C SER A 810 16.72 0.96 -15.51
N GLY A 811 17.26 -0.26 -15.36
CA GLY A 811 16.83 -1.43 -16.12
C GLY A 811 15.31 -1.69 -16.04
N GLY A 812 14.72 -1.57 -14.84
CA GLY A 812 13.27 -1.74 -14.67
C GLY A 812 12.43 -0.58 -15.24
N GLU A 813 12.94 0.65 -15.24
CA GLU A 813 12.30 1.79 -15.95
C GLU A 813 12.35 1.60 -17.46
N LEU A 814 13.51 1.21 -17.98
CA LEU A 814 13.73 0.94 -19.39
C LEU A 814 12.83 -0.20 -19.88
N GLN A 815 12.69 -1.27 -19.08
CA GLN A 815 11.78 -2.39 -19.36
C GLN A 815 10.32 -1.92 -19.47
N ARG A 816 9.85 -1.05 -18.56
CA ARG A 816 8.49 -0.49 -18.61
C ARG A 816 8.26 0.37 -19.84
N VAL A 817 9.26 1.17 -20.24
CA VAL A 817 9.21 1.96 -21.49
C VAL A 817 9.15 1.03 -22.71
N ALA A 818 9.93 -0.04 -22.74
CA ALA A 818 9.92 -1.00 -23.84
C ALA A 818 8.58 -1.75 -23.96
N LEU A 819 7.96 -2.12 -22.83
CA LEU A 819 6.61 -2.69 -22.82
C LEU A 819 5.58 -1.69 -23.35
N CYS A 820 5.67 -0.42 -22.95
CA CYS A 820 4.81 0.64 -23.45
C CYS A 820 4.97 0.84 -24.97
N LEU A 821 6.20 0.78 -25.49
CA LEU A 821 6.46 0.88 -26.93
C LEU A 821 5.91 -0.31 -27.71
N CYS A 822 6.07 -1.52 -27.19
CA CYS A 822 5.58 -2.74 -27.82
C CYS A 822 4.05 -2.72 -27.90
N LEU A 823 3.36 -2.46 -26.78
CA LEU A 823 1.89 -2.40 -26.75
C LEU A 823 1.32 -1.19 -27.50
N GLY A 824 2.07 -0.10 -27.59
CA GLY A 824 1.64 1.11 -28.29
C GLY A 824 1.72 1.02 -29.81
N LYS A 825 2.53 0.10 -30.36
CA LYS A 825 2.55 -0.14 -31.82
C LYS A 825 1.27 -0.91 -32.22
N PRO A 826 0.56 -0.46 -33.26
CA PRO A 826 -0.56 -1.22 -33.80
C PRO A 826 -0.03 -2.53 -34.38
N ALA A 827 -0.51 -3.65 -33.87
CA ALA A 827 -0.13 -4.98 -34.31
C ALA A 827 -1.27 -5.98 -34.08
N ASP A 828 -1.27 -7.04 -34.87
CA ASP A 828 -2.18 -8.19 -34.71
C ASP A 828 -1.60 -9.20 -33.73
N ILE A 829 -0.29 -9.39 -33.79
CA ILE A 829 0.47 -10.30 -32.93
C ILE A 829 1.50 -9.51 -32.13
N TYR A 830 1.44 -9.66 -30.80
CA TYR A 830 2.44 -9.11 -29.89
C TYR A 830 3.42 -10.21 -29.46
N LEU A 831 4.70 -10.01 -29.73
CA LEU A 831 5.76 -10.92 -29.34
C LEU A 831 6.57 -10.29 -28.20
N ILE A 832 6.49 -10.87 -27.01
CA ILE A 832 7.08 -10.29 -25.80
C ILE A 832 8.08 -11.28 -25.21
N ASP A 833 9.38 -11.01 -25.41
CA ASP A 833 10.45 -11.86 -24.86
C ASP A 833 10.93 -11.33 -23.50
N GLU A 834 10.80 -12.14 -22.45
CA GLU A 834 11.14 -11.88 -21.04
C GLU A 834 10.69 -10.51 -20.50
N PRO A 835 9.38 -10.27 -20.34
CA PRO A 835 8.87 -9.06 -19.71
C PRO A 835 9.24 -8.92 -18.22
N SER A 836 9.53 -9.99 -17.49
CA SER A 836 9.89 -9.97 -16.06
C SER A 836 11.31 -9.49 -15.73
N ALA A 837 12.21 -9.38 -16.72
CA ALA A 837 13.60 -8.97 -16.52
C ALA A 837 13.71 -7.60 -15.81
N TYR A 838 14.58 -7.50 -14.81
CA TYR A 838 14.85 -6.28 -14.00
C TYR A 838 13.66 -5.69 -13.22
N LEU A 839 12.46 -6.26 -13.33
CA LEU A 839 11.28 -5.82 -12.59
C LEU A 839 11.25 -6.47 -11.21
N ASP A 840 10.81 -5.70 -10.21
CA ASP A 840 10.51 -6.23 -8.88
C ASP A 840 9.16 -7.00 -8.87
N SER A 841 8.88 -7.72 -7.78
CA SER A 841 7.70 -8.57 -7.66
C SER A 841 6.39 -7.79 -7.86
N GLU A 842 6.33 -6.53 -7.45
CA GLU A 842 5.17 -5.66 -7.62
C GLU A 842 5.02 -5.21 -9.07
N GLN A 843 6.09 -4.72 -9.69
CA GLN A 843 6.10 -4.28 -11.08
C GLN A 843 5.79 -5.45 -12.04
N ARG A 844 6.24 -6.67 -11.75
CA ARG A 844 5.91 -7.86 -12.55
C ARG A 844 4.41 -8.13 -12.57
N ILE A 845 3.76 -8.07 -11.41
CA ILE A 845 2.31 -8.31 -11.30
C ILE A 845 1.54 -7.21 -12.03
N VAL A 846 1.94 -5.94 -11.86
CA VAL A 846 1.34 -4.82 -12.58
C VAL A 846 1.53 -4.97 -14.09
N ALA A 847 2.74 -5.29 -14.56
CA ALA A 847 3.01 -5.52 -15.98
C ALA A 847 2.19 -6.68 -16.54
N SER A 848 2.05 -7.78 -15.80
CA SER A 848 1.21 -8.93 -16.18
C SER A 848 -0.26 -8.53 -16.35
N LYS A 849 -0.78 -7.73 -15.41
CA LYS A 849 -2.15 -7.21 -15.45
C LYS A 849 -2.37 -6.28 -16.63
N VAL A 850 -1.40 -5.41 -16.94
CA VAL A 850 -1.43 -4.50 -18.09
C VAL A 850 -1.45 -5.28 -19.40
N ILE A 851 -0.53 -6.24 -19.57
CA ILE A 851 -0.44 -7.08 -20.78
C ILE A 851 -1.76 -7.83 -20.99
N LYS A 852 -2.24 -8.55 -19.97
CA LYS A 852 -3.49 -9.31 -20.06
C LYS A 852 -4.69 -8.43 -20.38
N ARG A 853 -4.82 -7.30 -19.69
CA ARG A 853 -5.94 -6.37 -19.91
C ARG A 853 -5.90 -5.77 -21.30
N PHE A 854 -4.74 -5.31 -21.75
CA PHE A 854 -4.60 -4.68 -23.06
C PHE A 854 -4.94 -5.67 -24.20
N ILE A 855 -4.39 -6.88 -24.14
CA ILE A 855 -4.62 -7.91 -25.17
C ILE A 855 -6.10 -8.29 -25.25
N LEU A 856 -6.74 -8.49 -24.09
CA LEU A 856 -8.17 -8.84 -24.00
C LEU A 856 -9.08 -7.71 -24.50
N HIS A 857 -8.77 -6.45 -24.15
CA HIS A 857 -9.54 -5.29 -24.63
C HIS A 857 -9.33 -5.02 -26.13
N ALA A 858 -8.11 -5.20 -26.63
CA ALA A 858 -7.77 -4.97 -28.04
C ALA A 858 -8.17 -6.14 -28.95
N LYS A 859 -8.58 -7.28 -28.37
CA LYS A 859 -8.88 -8.54 -29.07
C LYS A 859 -7.74 -9.01 -29.98
N LYS A 860 -6.50 -8.92 -29.46
CA LYS A 860 -5.28 -9.30 -30.18
C LYS A 860 -4.68 -10.57 -29.59
N THR A 861 -3.69 -11.16 -30.23
CA THR A 861 -2.96 -12.31 -29.68
C THR A 861 -1.58 -11.90 -29.21
N ALA A 862 -1.05 -12.61 -28.20
CA ALA A 862 0.33 -12.41 -27.77
C ALA A 862 1.05 -13.71 -27.48
N PHE A 863 2.31 -13.77 -27.91
CA PHE A 863 3.26 -14.79 -27.50
C PHE A 863 4.21 -14.20 -26.48
N VAL A 864 4.24 -14.78 -25.28
CA VAL A 864 5.05 -14.29 -24.16
C VAL A 864 6.04 -15.37 -23.74
N VAL A 865 7.33 -15.05 -23.77
CA VAL A 865 8.37 -15.93 -23.20
C VAL A 865 8.62 -15.50 -21.78
N GLU A 866 8.45 -16.44 -20.84
CA GLU A 866 8.62 -16.16 -19.42
C GLU A 866 9.35 -17.28 -18.68
N HIS A 867 10.03 -16.87 -17.62
CA HIS A 867 10.71 -17.75 -16.66
C HIS A 867 10.15 -17.60 -15.25
N ASP A 868 9.33 -16.59 -14.98
CA ASP A 868 8.64 -16.42 -13.71
C ASP A 868 7.30 -17.17 -13.73
N PHE A 869 7.15 -18.16 -12.86
CA PHE A 869 5.95 -18.98 -12.75
C PHE A 869 4.68 -18.19 -12.44
N ILE A 870 4.79 -17.14 -11.63
CA ILE A 870 3.64 -16.35 -11.20
C ILE A 870 3.12 -15.56 -12.41
N MET A 871 4.03 -14.93 -13.15
CA MET A 871 3.72 -14.17 -14.35
C MET A 871 3.19 -15.09 -15.47
N ALA A 872 3.86 -16.22 -15.71
CA ALA A 872 3.45 -17.22 -16.69
C ALA A 872 2.03 -17.74 -16.42
N THR A 873 1.75 -18.15 -15.17
CA THR A 873 0.42 -18.66 -14.77
C THR A 873 -0.66 -17.59 -14.92
N TYR A 874 -0.35 -16.34 -14.60
CA TYR A 874 -1.32 -15.25 -14.64
C TYR A 874 -1.69 -14.85 -16.08
N LEU A 875 -0.69 -14.85 -16.97
CA LEU A 875 -0.83 -14.46 -18.37
C LEU A 875 -1.39 -15.59 -19.25
N ALA A 876 -0.96 -16.83 -19.04
CA ALA A 876 -1.21 -17.93 -19.97
C ALA A 876 -2.68 -18.36 -20.03
N ASP A 877 -3.22 -18.39 -21.26
CA ASP A 877 -4.41 -19.17 -21.61
C ASP A 877 -3.99 -20.53 -22.21
N ARG A 878 -2.95 -20.50 -23.05
CA ARG A 878 -2.28 -21.67 -23.61
C ARG A 878 -0.78 -21.63 -23.35
N VAL A 879 -0.15 -22.80 -23.34
CA VAL A 879 1.28 -22.95 -23.06
C VAL A 879 1.94 -23.78 -24.16
N ILE A 880 3.07 -23.31 -24.66
CA ILE A 880 3.99 -24.07 -25.51
C ILE A 880 5.17 -24.50 -24.64
N VAL A 881 5.36 -25.81 -24.52
CA VAL A 881 6.47 -26.40 -23.76
C VAL A 881 7.56 -26.81 -24.74
N TYR A 882 8.80 -26.43 -24.42
CA TYR A 882 9.98 -26.85 -25.14
C TYR A 882 10.61 -28.08 -24.49
N GLU A 883 11.00 -29.05 -25.31
CA GLU A 883 11.66 -30.28 -24.90
C GLU A 883 12.98 -30.44 -25.64
N GLY A 884 13.84 -31.34 -25.13
CA GLY A 884 15.12 -31.67 -25.73
C GLY A 884 16.31 -31.20 -24.90
N LYS A 885 17.50 -31.26 -25.51
CA LYS A 885 18.76 -30.86 -24.86
C LYS A 885 19.09 -29.41 -25.25
N PRO A 886 19.24 -28.50 -24.28
CA PRO A 886 19.61 -27.11 -24.55
C PRO A 886 20.83 -27.01 -25.46
N SER A 887 20.79 -26.09 -26.42
CA SER A 887 21.90 -25.82 -27.36
C SER A 887 22.27 -26.96 -28.33
N ILE A 888 21.52 -28.08 -28.37
CA ILE A 888 21.77 -29.21 -29.28
C ILE A 888 20.56 -29.48 -30.18
N ASP A 889 19.49 -30.04 -29.62
CA ASP A 889 18.28 -30.42 -30.37
C ASP A 889 17.07 -30.22 -29.47
N CYS A 890 16.15 -29.38 -29.93
CA CYS A 890 14.97 -28.97 -29.17
C CYS A 890 13.71 -29.01 -30.02
N THR A 891 12.62 -29.46 -29.41
CA THR A 891 11.29 -29.53 -30.01
C THR A 891 10.35 -28.57 -29.28
N ALA A 892 9.76 -27.62 -30.00
CA ALA A 892 8.65 -26.82 -29.51
C ALA A 892 7.34 -27.57 -29.79
N ASN A 893 6.63 -27.95 -28.73
CA ASN A 893 5.37 -28.67 -28.86
C ASN A 893 4.23 -27.76 -29.36
N CYS A 894 3.11 -28.38 -29.74
CA CYS A 894 1.91 -27.62 -30.06
C CYS A 894 1.38 -26.86 -28.83
N PRO A 895 0.63 -25.76 -29.00
CA PRO A 895 0.02 -25.03 -27.90
C PRO A 895 -0.99 -25.90 -27.15
N GLN A 896 -0.78 -26.10 -25.86
CA GLN A 896 -1.64 -26.92 -25.00
C GLN A 896 -2.38 -26.05 -23.96
N SER A 897 -3.34 -26.63 -23.25
CA SER A 897 -3.96 -25.97 -22.10
C SER A 897 -2.93 -25.65 -21.01
N LEU A 898 -3.22 -24.65 -20.16
CA LEU A 898 -2.38 -24.31 -19.02
C LEU A 898 -2.05 -25.52 -18.14
N LEU A 899 -3.06 -26.34 -17.79
CA LEU A 899 -2.88 -27.49 -16.90
C LEU A 899 -1.96 -28.55 -17.52
N THR A 900 -2.23 -28.95 -18.77
CA THR A 900 -1.45 -29.98 -19.46
C THR A 900 -0.02 -29.52 -19.73
N GLY A 901 0.15 -28.27 -20.21
CA GLY A 901 1.47 -27.70 -20.49
C GLY A 901 2.31 -27.52 -19.22
N MET A 902 1.71 -27.03 -18.13
CA MET A 902 2.43 -26.89 -16.85
C MET A 902 2.81 -28.25 -16.27
N ASN A 903 1.93 -29.26 -16.33
CA ASN A 903 2.26 -30.61 -15.87
C ASN A 903 3.43 -31.21 -16.66
N LEU A 904 3.43 -31.07 -17.98
CA LEU A 904 4.51 -31.53 -18.85
C LEU A 904 5.83 -30.83 -18.50
N PHE A 905 5.82 -29.49 -18.44
CA PHE A 905 7.00 -28.70 -18.09
C PHE A 905 7.57 -29.04 -16.71
N LEU A 906 6.70 -29.14 -15.70
CA LEU A 906 7.11 -29.42 -14.33
C LEU A 906 7.60 -30.87 -14.14
N SER A 907 7.08 -31.81 -14.92
CA SER A 907 7.57 -33.20 -14.91
C SER A 907 9.03 -33.29 -15.35
N HIS A 908 9.44 -32.49 -16.35
CA HIS A 908 10.85 -32.44 -16.81
C HIS A 908 11.80 -31.84 -15.78
N LEU A 909 11.28 -30.98 -14.92
CA LEU A 909 12.06 -30.34 -13.87
C LEU A 909 12.02 -31.13 -12.55
N ASP A 910 11.18 -32.17 -12.46
CA ASP A 910 10.92 -32.98 -11.27
C ASP A 910 10.51 -32.17 -10.02
N ILE A 911 9.70 -31.12 -10.22
CA ILE A 911 9.19 -30.25 -9.15
C ILE A 911 7.67 -30.20 -9.20
N THR A 912 7.05 -30.23 -8.03
CA THR A 912 5.59 -30.10 -7.90
C THR A 912 5.19 -28.74 -7.34
N PHE A 913 4.01 -28.29 -7.76
CA PHE A 913 3.37 -27.06 -7.34
C PHE A 913 2.03 -27.33 -6.67
N ARG A 914 1.71 -26.49 -5.70
CA ARG A 914 0.38 -26.40 -5.08
C ARG A 914 -0.08 -24.95 -5.04
N ARG A 915 -1.38 -24.72 -4.94
CA ARG A 915 -1.92 -23.37 -4.70
C ARG A 915 -2.09 -23.13 -3.20
N ASP A 916 -1.85 -21.89 -2.75
CA ASP A 916 -2.24 -21.48 -1.40
C ASP A 916 -3.76 -21.19 -1.40
N PRO A 917 -4.57 -21.83 -0.52
CA PRO A 917 -6.03 -21.68 -0.53
C PRO A 917 -6.54 -20.25 -0.30
N THR A 918 -5.72 -19.37 0.29
CA THR A 918 -6.15 -18.01 0.63
C THR A 918 -6.04 -17.01 -0.52
N ASN A 919 -4.99 -17.14 -1.36
CA ASN A 919 -4.68 -16.17 -2.41
C ASN A 919 -4.45 -16.81 -3.79
N TYR A 920 -4.66 -18.12 -3.93
CA TYR A 920 -4.51 -18.92 -5.15
C TYR A 920 -3.12 -18.85 -5.79
N ARG A 921 -2.12 -18.40 -5.04
CA ARG A 921 -0.74 -18.26 -5.52
C ARG A 921 -0.11 -19.64 -5.76
N PRO A 922 0.62 -19.84 -6.88
CA PRO A 922 1.42 -21.04 -7.07
C PRO A 922 2.59 -21.08 -6.09
N ARG A 923 2.77 -22.23 -5.43
CA ARG A 923 3.78 -22.48 -4.40
C ARG A 923 4.57 -23.74 -4.72
N ILE A 924 5.90 -23.63 -4.69
CA ILE A 924 6.82 -24.75 -4.92
C ILE A 924 6.83 -25.64 -3.67
N ASN A 925 6.69 -26.94 -3.86
CA ASN A 925 6.92 -27.88 -2.77
C ASN A 925 8.43 -28.11 -2.58
N LYS A 926 8.84 -28.26 -1.32
CA LYS A 926 10.20 -28.72 -1.01
C LYS A 926 10.35 -30.15 -1.52
N LEU A 927 11.53 -30.44 -2.08
CA LEU A 927 11.88 -31.76 -2.60
C LEU A 927 11.66 -32.83 -1.54
N GLU A 928 11.08 -33.95 -1.97
CA GLU A 928 10.76 -35.11 -1.13
C GLU A 928 9.81 -34.84 0.04
N SER A 929 9.15 -33.68 0.08
CA SER A 929 8.07 -33.48 1.04
C SER A 929 6.91 -34.46 0.81
N THR A 930 6.08 -34.69 1.83
CA THR A 930 4.93 -35.62 1.73
C THR A 930 4.03 -35.28 0.55
N LYS A 931 3.68 -33.99 0.40
CA LYS A 931 2.87 -33.51 -0.73
C LYS A 931 3.59 -33.66 -2.08
N ASP A 932 4.90 -33.44 -2.13
CA ASP A 932 5.68 -33.64 -3.37
C ASP A 932 5.60 -35.10 -3.83
N ARG A 933 5.75 -36.05 -2.90
CA ARG A 933 5.65 -37.49 -3.20
C ARG A 933 4.24 -37.90 -3.63
N GLU A 934 3.20 -37.39 -2.96
CA GLU A 934 1.80 -37.64 -3.32
C GLU A 934 1.48 -37.13 -4.72
N GLN A 935 1.90 -35.90 -5.04
CA GLN A 935 1.65 -35.29 -6.34
C GLN A 935 2.41 -35.97 -7.48
N LYS A 936 3.67 -36.37 -7.25
CA LYS A 936 4.45 -37.18 -8.20
C LYS A 936 3.81 -38.56 -8.43
N ALA A 937 3.32 -39.21 -7.38
CA ALA A 937 2.62 -40.50 -7.50
C ALA A 937 1.31 -40.40 -8.29
N ALA A 938 0.60 -39.27 -8.16
CA ALA A 938 -0.62 -38.99 -8.92
C ALA A 938 -0.35 -38.52 -10.37
N GLY A 939 0.88 -38.19 -10.73
CA GLY A 939 1.23 -37.60 -12.04
C GLY A 939 0.74 -36.16 -12.23
N SER A 940 0.29 -35.51 -11.16
CA SER A 940 -0.28 -34.16 -11.15
C SER A 940 0.73 -33.18 -10.52
N TYR A 941 1.56 -32.55 -11.33
CA TYR A 941 2.58 -31.60 -10.89
C TYR A 941 2.04 -30.19 -10.66
N TYR A 942 0.87 -29.87 -11.22
CA TYR A 942 0.18 -28.58 -11.10
C TYR A 942 -1.31 -28.79 -10.85
N TYR A 943 -1.87 -28.05 -9.88
CA TYR A 943 -3.29 -28.07 -9.54
C TYR A 943 -3.97 -26.74 -9.87
N LEU A 944 -5.10 -26.83 -10.55
CA LEU A 944 -6.16 -25.82 -10.57
C LEU A 944 -7.23 -26.40 -9.64
N ASP A 945 -7.43 -25.83 -8.45
CA ASP A 945 -8.61 -26.19 -7.66
C ASP A 945 -9.83 -25.68 -8.43
N ASP A 946 -10.82 -26.56 -8.64
CA ASP A 946 -12.17 -26.24 -9.15
C ASP A 946 -12.98 -25.42 -8.13
#